data_AF-A0A1G6IPD9-F1
#
_entry.id   AF-A0A1G6IPD9-F1
#
_cell.length_a   1.000
_cell.length_b   1.000
_cell.length_c   1.000
_cell.angle_alpha   90.00
_cell.angle_beta   90.00
_cell.angle_gamma   90.00
#
_symmetry.space_group_name_H-M   'P 1'
#
loop_
_entity.id
_entity.type
_entity.pdbx_description
1 polymer ?
#
loop_
_entity_poly.entity_id
_entity_poly.type
_entity_poly.pdbx_seq_one_letter_code
_entity_poly.pdbx_strand_id
1 'polypeptide(L)'
;MNSNVCHLLQTGGVVSCYLSDSSGTPVESGIVCTVDDKREDVKVKTSKGQEVNLQKIWIKKEGFIVVQVTNDSEQCQSIPIPFCLNERVILCAPEGTDIVCKTRDFNCHVSIDCQNGVYRGMTIDLDVCLDVQVSAGVAIEIYGDACHPREILANNDCKDKGSIRPLPRISVNPSSQKRIETMEQNKRTQNCTHVAKVYDWVILKSQKTIRKSAEDAPFICDRCALHFFVPAVLVCERTISGTLECNGERVEGASIQFSSTPDIVTFSPDPAVTDENGHLTTVVTVPPGTDTTNIEITASSTINGDLVSTTLPTIVLCLAEPCILTLFGSETMTCDDVVSGRVWCNNTFVPGVEVELTANPPIVSFDPNPTITDGMGDYFANVSIPDGTPPTDVEITATATVNGELLTETITVNVSCESECELTLNADAFITCEGEITGVLTCDGAPVEGQQVDFSIFPSVGQFNPNPVMTLADGSFSTTLTIPEETPHLSTVVTATTIVGGQSVGRHINVHVECLPVVECPCKFRIGISGNAAPATVDVVSVGVPSTLTGTINVTAVQCFSASAMCNPAVDNFNVSFGSGGNTINFITGRRIEIECDGNTFARVRGMARVTGNVLPGGIYEVTITCDIGTGGLATWTVNATDFSGNSFSTSFMAQINPATFIGDCQDVP
;
A
#
# COMPACT_ATOMS: atom_id res chain seq x y z
N MET A 1 46.04 56.08 -30.67
CA MET A 1 45.56 57.08 -31.65
C MET A 1 44.05 56.99 -31.59
N ASN A 2 43.31 58.08 -31.35
CA ASN A 2 41.85 57.99 -31.30
C ASN A 2 41.37 57.56 -32.69
N SER A 3 40.93 56.32 -32.81
CA SER A 3 40.42 55.77 -34.05
C SER A 3 39.17 56.59 -34.41
N ASN A 4 39.27 57.40 -35.46
CA ASN A 4 38.13 58.11 -36.03
C ASN A 4 37.65 57.30 -37.25
N VAL A 5 36.35 57.25 -37.48
CA VAL A 5 35.73 56.54 -38.61
C VAL A 5 36.40 56.81 -39.97
N CYS A 6 36.93 58.02 -40.20
CA CYS A 6 37.64 58.34 -41.44
C CYS A 6 39.01 57.66 -41.58
N HIS A 7 39.73 57.45 -40.47
CA HIS A 7 40.96 56.65 -40.47
C HIS A 7 40.64 55.18 -40.77
N LEU A 8 39.62 54.65 -40.11
CA LEU A 8 39.17 53.27 -40.29
C LEU A 8 38.84 52.96 -41.76
N LEU A 9 38.12 53.87 -42.44
CA LEU A 9 37.82 53.77 -43.87
C LEU A 9 39.08 53.78 -44.75
N GLN A 10 40.10 54.57 -44.42
CA GLN A 10 41.36 54.63 -45.18
C GLN A 10 42.18 53.34 -45.04
N THR A 11 42.05 52.65 -43.90
CA THR A 11 42.71 51.37 -43.63
C THR A 11 41.92 50.14 -44.09
N GLY A 12 40.91 50.31 -44.96
CA GLY A 12 40.15 49.20 -45.53
C GLY A 12 38.85 48.86 -44.79
N GLY A 13 38.33 49.75 -43.94
CA GLY A 13 37.05 49.58 -43.26
C GLY A 13 35.88 49.43 -44.25
N VAL A 14 35.04 48.43 -44.00
CA VAL A 14 33.81 48.15 -44.75
C VAL A 14 32.64 48.81 -44.04
N VAL A 15 31.82 49.54 -44.80
CA VAL A 15 30.60 50.19 -44.29
C VAL A 15 29.40 49.25 -44.44
N SER A 16 28.65 49.08 -43.36
CA SER A 16 27.38 48.37 -43.33
C SER A 16 26.37 49.13 -42.47
N CYS A 17 25.11 48.73 -42.56
CA CYS A 17 24.05 49.26 -41.70
C CYS A 17 22.98 48.19 -41.49
N TYR A 18 22.24 48.31 -40.39
CA TYR A 18 21.22 47.35 -40.00
C TYR A 18 20.10 48.03 -39.21
N LEU A 19 18.94 47.39 -39.17
CA LEU A 19 17.82 47.82 -38.33
C LEU A 19 18.16 47.61 -36.86
N SER A 20 17.89 48.63 -36.05
CA SER A 20 18.09 48.58 -34.60
C SER A 20 16.82 49.00 -33.85
N ASP A 21 16.83 48.76 -32.55
CA ASP A 21 15.93 49.47 -31.62
C ASP A 21 16.48 50.87 -31.29
N SER A 22 15.82 51.57 -30.36
CA SER A 22 16.25 52.90 -29.89
C SER A 22 17.53 52.88 -29.05
N SER A 23 17.99 51.71 -28.62
CA SER A 23 19.26 51.53 -27.88
C SER A 23 20.44 51.21 -28.80
N GLY A 24 20.18 50.88 -30.07
CA GLY A 24 21.20 50.51 -31.05
C GLY A 24 21.44 49.01 -31.19
N THR A 25 20.62 48.21 -30.53
CA THR A 25 20.68 46.74 -30.61
C THR A 25 20.08 46.27 -31.94
N PRO A 26 20.76 45.39 -32.71
CA PRO A 26 20.23 44.85 -33.96
C PRO A 26 18.90 44.11 -33.76
N VAL A 27 17.95 44.29 -34.69
CA VAL A 27 16.64 43.63 -34.66
C VAL A 27 16.25 43.11 -36.04
N GLU A 28 15.66 41.91 -36.09
CA GLU A 28 15.20 41.29 -37.35
C GLU A 28 13.95 41.99 -37.92
N SER A 29 13.11 42.58 -37.06
CA SER A 29 11.83 43.21 -37.41
C SER A 29 11.62 44.54 -36.68
N GLY A 30 12.56 45.48 -36.85
CA GLY A 30 12.56 46.78 -36.15
C GLY A 30 11.64 47.86 -36.71
N ILE A 31 10.88 47.58 -37.78
CA ILE A 31 10.03 48.58 -38.43
C ILE A 31 8.62 48.50 -37.84
N VAL A 32 8.26 49.50 -37.06
CA VAL A 32 6.91 49.67 -36.53
C VAL A 32 6.04 50.27 -37.63
N CYS A 33 4.97 49.55 -37.98
CA CYS A 33 3.99 49.99 -38.95
C CYS A 33 2.72 50.43 -38.21
N THR A 34 2.39 51.72 -38.31
CA THR A 34 1.15 52.27 -37.79
C THR A 34 0.25 52.66 -38.95
N VAL A 35 -1.04 52.39 -38.81
CA VAL A 35 -2.05 52.71 -39.81
C VAL A 35 -2.93 53.82 -39.25
N ASP A 36 -3.20 54.85 -40.06
CA ASP A 36 -4.22 55.84 -39.72
C ASP A 36 -5.60 55.21 -39.96
N ASP A 37 -6.45 55.14 -38.93
CA ASP A 37 -7.77 54.51 -38.98
C ASP A 37 -8.77 55.22 -39.90
N LYS A 38 -8.41 56.37 -40.46
CA LYS A 38 -9.21 57.07 -41.47
C LYS A 38 -9.13 56.37 -42.82
N ARG A 39 -10.14 55.55 -43.10
CA ARG A 39 -10.35 54.90 -44.41
C ARG A 39 -11.19 55.81 -45.31
N GLU A 40 -10.65 56.22 -46.45
CA GLU A 40 -11.38 56.98 -47.47
C GLU A 40 -11.79 56.04 -48.61
N ASP A 41 -13.09 55.90 -48.85
CA ASP A 41 -13.60 55.10 -49.97
C ASP A 41 -13.26 55.75 -51.32
N VAL A 42 -12.65 54.97 -52.21
CA VAL A 42 -12.29 55.37 -53.56
C VAL A 42 -12.85 54.36 -54.55
N LYS A 43 -13.55 54.86 -55.58
CA LYS A 43 -14.05 54.04 -56.69
C LYS A 43 -12.92 53.78 -57.69
N VAL A 44 -12.59 52.50 -57.90
CA VAL A 44 -11.59 52.07 -58.86
C VAL A 44 -12.25 51.19 -59.93
N LYS A 45 -11.93 51.43 -61.21
CA LYS A 45 -12.38 50.57 -62.32
C LYS A 45 -11.42 49.40 -62.47
N THR A 46 -11.96 48.19 -62.37
CA THR A 46 -11.22 46.95 -62.66
C THR A 46 -10.88 46.84 -64.14
N SER A 47 -9.96 45.94 -64.49
CA SER A 47 -9.59 45.63 -65.89
C SER A 47 -10.75 45.14 -66.76
N LYS A 48 -11.88 44.76 -66.15
CA LYS A 48 -13.12 44.34 -66.84
C LYS A 48 -14.17 45.47 -66.94
N GLY A 49 -13.83 46.70 -66.54
CA GLY A 49 -14.73 47.87 -66.60
C GLY A 49 -15.72 48.00 -65.44
N GLN A 50 -15.72 47.06 -64.49
CA GLN A 50 -16.57 47.11 -63.30
C GLN A 50 -15.98 48.07 -62.25
N GLU A 51 -16.81 48.91 -61.64
CA GLU A 51 -16.43 49.76 -60.51
C GLU A 51 -16.45 48.97 -59.19
N VAL A 52 -15.37 49.06 -58.41
CA VAL A 52 -15.25 48.51 -57.06
C VAL A 52 -14.84 49.61 -56.08
N ASN A 53 -15.35 49.56 -54.85
CA ASN A 53 -14.94 50.45 -53.77
C ASN A 53 -13.72 49.84 -53.07
N LEU A 54 -12.62 50.59 -53.00
CA LEU A 54 -11.43 50.28 -52.23
C LEU A 54 -11.18 51.39 -51.20
N GLN A 55 -10.39 51.11 -50.17
CA GLN A 55 -10.07 52.06 -49.11
C GLN A 55 -8.65 52.59 -49.32
N LYS A 56 -8.54 53.92 -49.37
CA LYS A 56 -7.27 54.63 -49.33
C LYS A 56 -6.86 54.80 -47.86
N ILE A 57 -5.64 54.37 -47.55
CA ILE A 57 -5.14 54.21 -46.18
C ILE A 57 -3.74 54.82 -46.10
N TRP A 58 -3.47 55.52 -44.98
CA TRP A 58 -2.14 56.04 -44.67
C TRP A 58 -1.39 55.06 -43.77
N ILE A 59 -0.19 54.70 -44.20
CA ILE A 59 0.71 53.82 -43.47
C ILE A 59 1.95 54.63 -43.10
N LYS A 60 2.23 54.69 -41.80
CA LYS A 60 3.44 55.29 -41.23
C LYS A 60 4.36 54.18 -40.75
N LYS A 61 5.60 54.19 -41.26
CA LYS A 61 6.66 53.21 -40.96
C LYS A 61 7.76 53.92 -40.20
N GLU A 62 8.11 53.41 -39.03
CA GLU A 62 9.13 54.00 -38.16
C GLU A 62 10.12 52.94 -37.69
N GLY A 63 11.37 53.34 -37.49
CA GLY A 63 12.41 52.46 -36.96
C GLY A 63 13.71 53.21 -36.72
N PHE A 64 14.73 52.48 -36.28
CA PHE A 64 16.08 53.00 -36.08
C PHE A 64 17.06 52.21 -36.92
N ILE A 65 18.14 52.88 -37.34
CA ILE A 65 19.24 52.29 -38.10
C ILE A 65 20.55 52.66 -37.42
N VAL A 66 21.45 51.69 -37.34
CA VAL A 66 22.84 51.93 -36.95
C VAL A 66 23.73 51.71 -38.17
N VAL A 67 24.68 52.63 -38.37
CA VAL A 67 25.74 52.51 -39.36
C VAL A 67 27.00 51.99 -38.67
N GLN A 68 27.60 50.97 -39.24
CA GLN A 68 28.81 50.35 -38.74
C GLN A 68 29.92 50.44 -39.78
N VAL A 69 31.13 50.71 -39.33
CA VAL A 69 32.35 50.59 -40.12
C VAL A 69 33.28 49.63 -39.40
N THR A 70 33.76 48.60 -40.10
CA THR A 70 34.62 47.56 -39.51
C THR A 70 35.77 47.20 -40.43
N ASN A 71 36.95 46.97 -39.86
CA ASN A 71 38.04 46.21 -40.49
C ASN A 71 38.38 44.98 -39.63
N ASP A 72 39.54 44.35 -39.85
CA ASP A 72 39.96 43.14 -39.13
C ASP A 72 40.24 43.36 -37.63
N SER A 73 40.39 44.61 -37.16
CA SER A 73 40.84 44.92 -35.79
C SER A 73 40.07 46.04 -35.07
N GLU A 74 39.31 46.86 -35.79
CA GLU A 74 38.66 48.07 -35.28
C GLU A 74 37.22 48.15 -35.78
N GLN A 75 36.34 48.70 -34.93
CA GLN A 75 34.92 48.89 -35.23
C GLN A 75 34.45 50.26 -34.75
N CYS A 76 33.81 51.01 -35.65
CA CYS A 76 33.10 52.24 -35.32
C CYS A 76 31.59 52.05 -35.57
N GLN A 77 30.74 52.49 -34.66
CA GLN A 77 29.28 52.51 -34.86
C GLN A 77 28.71 53.90 -34.62
N SER A 78 27.71 54.29 -35.42
CA SER A 78 26.92 55.49 -35.15
C SER A 78 25.99 55.27 -33.95
N ILE A 79 25.52 56.36 -33.35
CA ILE A 79 24.31 56.30 -32.52
C ILE A 79 23.08 55.85 -33.36
N PRO A 80 21.99 55.37 -32.73
CA PRO A 80 20.77 54.97 -33.45
C PRO A 80 20.13 56.14 -34.19
N ILE A 81 19.88 55.97 -35.49
CA ILE A 81 19.34 57.01 -36.36
C ILE A 81 17.85 56.72 -36.62
N PRO A 82 16.91 57.52 -36.08
CA PRO A 82 15.49 57.31 -36.33
C PRO A 82 15.11 57.67 -37.77
N PHE A 83 14.21 56.88 -38.36
CA PHE A 83 13.60 57.17 -39.65
C PHE A 83 12.08 57.05 -39.59
N CYS A 84 11.40 57.82 -40.45
CA CYS A 84 9.94 57.78 -40.59
C CYS A 84 9.57 57.91 -42.08
N LEU A 85 8.66 57.06 -42.54
CA LEU A 85 8.15 56.98 -43.89
C LEU A 85 6.62 56.97 -43.87
N ASN A 86 6.00 57.94 -44.53
CA ASN A 86 4.54 58.02 -44.65
C ASN A 86 4.14 57.73 -46.09
N GLU A 87 3.29 56.73 -46.28
CA GLU A 87 2.84 56.29 -47.59
C GLU A 87 1.34 56.09 -47.62
N ARG A 88 0.79 56.17 -48.84
CA ARG A 88 -0.63 56.00 -49.09
C ARG A 88 -0.84 54.81 -50.00
N VAL A 89 -1.61 53.85 -49.52
CA VAL A 89 -1.96 52.62 -50.26
C VAL A 89 -3.47 52.55 -50.46
N ILE A 90 -3.90 51.88 -51.54
CA ILE A 90 -5.30 51.59 -51.80
C ILE A 90 -5.46 50.08 -51.66
N LEU A 91 -6.29 49.63 -50.72
CA LEU A 91 -6.50 48.22 -50.38
C LEU A 91 -7.99 47.90 -50.33
N CYS A 92 -8.34 46.63 -50.54
CA CYS A 92 -9.64 46.10 -50.13
C CYS A 92 -9.63 45.90 -48.61
N ALA A 93 -9.97 46.96 -47.87
CA ALA A 93 -9.92 47.02 -46.42
C ALA A 93 -11.24 47.56 -45.85
N PRO A 94 -12.34 46.78 -45.94
CA PRO A 94 -13.62 47.18 -45.39
C PRO A 94 -13.55 47.37 -43.88
N GLU A 95 -14.51 48.12 -43.31
CA GLU A 95 -14.64 48.30 -41.86
C GLU A 95 -14.68 46.95 -41.13
N GLY A 96 -13.99 46.86 -39.97
CA GLY A 96 -13.86 45.61 -39.21
C GLY A 96 -12.74 44.66 -39.68
N THR A 97 -11.86 45.10 -40.58
CA THR A 97 -10.63 44.37 -40.94
C THR A 97 -9.39 45.00 -40.28
N ASP A 98 -8.44 44.18 -39.88
CA ASP A 98 -7.13 44.58 -39.38
C ASP A 98 -6.11 44.66 -40.51
N ILE A 99 -5.16 45.59 -40.40
CA ILE A 99 -4.07 45.76 -41.36
C ILE A 99 -2.77 45.45 -40.64
N VAL A 100 -2.09 44.39 -41.08
CA VAL A 100 -0.86 43.90 -40.48
C VAL A 100 0.27 44.08 -41.50
N CYS A 101 1.32 44.79 -41.10
CA CYS A 101 2.54 44.91 -41.88
C CYS A 101 3.60 43.97 -41.33
N LYS A 102 4.32 43.28 -42.22
CA LYS A 102 5.51 42.49 -41.87
C LYS A 102 6.68 42.93 -42.72
N THR A 103 7.83 43.13 -42.11
CA THR A 103 9.07 43.41 -42.85
C THR A 103 9.46 42.16 -43.63
N ARG A 104 9.53 42.31 -44.94
CA ARG A 104 9.91 41.23 -45.86
C ARG A 104 11.38 41.30 -46.23
N ASP A 105 11.85 42.52 -46.52
CA ASP A 105 13.21 42.78 -46.92
C ASP A 105 13.58 44.21 -46.53
N PHE A 106 14.84 44.41 -46.14
CA PHE A 106 15.39 45.69 -45.76
C PHE A 106 16.81 45.77 -46.28
N ASN A 107 17.08 46.76 -47.12
CA ASN A 107 18.42 47.07 -47.57
C ASN A 107 18.72 48.52 -47.25
N CYS A 108 19.95 48.79 -46.86
CA CYS A 108 20.44 50.14 -46.65
C CYS A 108 21.84 50.28 -47.23
N HIS A 109 22.08 51.39 -47.90
CA HIS A 109 23.36 51.74 -48.49
C HIS A 109 23.83 53.06 -47.88
N VAL A 110 25.09 53.12 -47.44
CA VAL A 110 25.62 54.28 -46.72
C VAL A 110 26.84 54.82 -47.41
N SER A 111 26.86 56.15 -47.57
CA SER A 111 28.03 56.92 -48.00
C SER A 111 28.45 57.86 -46.86
N ILE A 112 29.68 57.71 -46.38
CA ILE A 112 30.27 58.54 -45.32
C ILE A 112 31.08 59.67 -45.96
N ASP A 113 30.84 60.91 -45.54
CA ASP A 113 31.58 62.09 -45.99
C ASP A 113 32.73 62.39 -45.03
N CYS A 114 33.95 62.20 -45.53
CA CYS A 114 35.21 62.51 -44.86
C CYS A 114 35.93 63.63 -45.62
N GLN A 115 36.15 64.77 -44.97
CA GLN A 115 36.88 65.90 -45.54
C GLN A 115 38.14 66.18 -44.72
N ASN A 116 39.31 66.11 -45.36
CA ASN A 116 40.62 66.26 -44.70
C ASN A 116 40.82 65.31 -43.51
N GLY A 117 40.31 64.07 -43.61
CA GLY A 117 40.39 63.07 -42.53
C GLY A 117 39.39 63.28 -41.38
N VAL A 118 38.47 64.24 -41.52
CA VAL A 118 37.44 64.55 -40.49
C VAL A 118 36.06 64.16 -41.00
N TYR A 119 35.32 63.42 -40.17
CA TYR A 119 33.93 63.04 -40.44
C TYR A 119 33.02 64.28 -40.45
N ARG A 120 32.29 64.49 -41.55
CA ARG A 120 31.37 65.64 -41.73
C ARG A 120 29.91 65.24 -41.69
N GLY A 121 29.60 64.01 -42.07
CA GLY A 121 28.23 63.50 -42.11
C GLY A 121 28.12 62.25 -42.96
N MET A 122 26.90 61.76 -43.13
CA MET A 122 26.62 60.58 -43.96
C MET A 122 25.31 60.74 -44.72
N THR A 123 25.21 60.01 -45.83
CA THR A 123 23.96 59.80 -46.57
C THR A 123 23.61 58.32 -46.52
N ILE A 124 22.38 58.01 -46.15
CA ILE A 124 21.85 56.65 -46.04
C ILE A 124 20.67 56.53 -47.01
N ASP A 125 20.75 55.60 -47.95
CA ASP A 125 19.65 55.24 -48.83
C ASP A 125 19.01 53.95 -48.33
N LEU A 126 17.70 54.00 -48.06
CA LEU A 126 16.93 52.90 -47.51
C LEU A 126 15.98 52.34 -48.55
N ASP A 127 15.95 51.02 -48.65
CA ASP A 127 14.99 50.25 -49.41
C ASP A 127 14.23 49.34 -48.44
N VAL A 128 12.95 49.64 -48.20
CA VAL A 128 12.10 48.89 -47.27
C VAL A 128 11.01 48.17 -48.06
N CYS A 129 10.94 46.84 -47.92
CA CYS A 129 9.85 46.03 -48.45
C CYS A 129 9.00 45.47 -47.33
N LEU A 130 7.70 45.80 -47.31
CA LEU A 130 6.74 45.24 -46.36
C LEU A 130 5.69 44.38 -47.07
N ASP A 131 5.31 43.28 -46.45
CA ASP A 131 4.05 42.57 -46.74
C ASP A 131 2.94 43.25 -45.95
N VAL A 132 1.99 43.88 -46.64
CA VAL A 132 0.81 44.51 -46.04
C VAL A 132 -0.39 43.62 -46.29
N GLN A 133 -0.91 43.01 -45.22
CA GLN A 133 -2.04 42.09 -45.26
C GLN A 133 -3.24 42.71 -44.58
N VAL A 134 -4.39 42.63 -45.25
CA VAL A 134 -5.68 42.99 -44.68
C VAL A 134 -6.40 41.70 -44.28
N SER A 135 -6.74 41.55 -43.01
CA SER A 135 -7.40 40.33 -42.51
C SER A 135 -8.53 40.64 -41.55
N ALA A 136 -9.51 39.75 -41.45
CA ALA A 136 -10.44 39.74 -40.32
C ALA A 136 -10.59 38.32 -39.78
N GLY A 137 -10.81 38.22 -38.47
CA GLY A 137 -11.21 36.95 -37.85
C GLY A 137 -12.60 36.56 -38.32
N VAL A 138 -12.72 35.40 -38.95
CA VAL A 138 -14.02 34.83 -39.35
C VAL A 138 -14.18 33.47 -38.69
N ALA A 139 -15.41 33.16 -38.29
CA ALA A 139 -15.78 31.80 -37.93
C ALA A 139 -16.14 31.05 -39.22
N ILE A 140 -15.42 29.97 -39.51
CA ILE A 140 -15.81 29.04 -40.56
C ILE A 140 -16.32 27.75 -39.96
N GLU A 141 -17.31 27.18 -40.61
CA GLU A 141 -17.82 25.85 -40.30
C GLU A 141 -17.10 24.82 -41.18
N ILE A 142 -16.47 23.85 -40.54
CA ILE A 142 -15.82 22.73 -41.21
C ILE A 142 -16.63 21.46 -40.93
N TYR A 143 -16.88 20.68 -41.97
CA TYR A 143 -17.58 19.40 -41.88
C TYR A 143 -16.55 18.27 -42.01
N GLY A 144 -16.44 17.44 -40.97
CA GLY A 144 -15.59 16.24 -40.98
C GLY A 144 -16.40 14.99 -40.66
N ASP A 145 -15.99 13.85 -41.21
CA ASP A 145 -16.53 12.54 -40.83
C ASP A 145 -15.71 11.99 -39.66
N ALA A 146 -16.38 11.49 -38.62
CA ALA A 146 -15.71 10.93 -37.45
C ALA A 146 -15.00 9.62 -37.84
N CYS A 147 -13.67 9.56 -37.66
CA CYS A 147 -12.93 8.32 -37.79
C CYS A 147 -13.11 7.48 -36.53
N HIS A 148 -13.60 6.25 -36.69
CA HIS A 148 -13.63 5.28 -35.59
C HIS A 148 -12.21 4.75 -35.35
N PRO A 149 -11.80 4.53 -34.08
CA PRO A 149 -10.55 3.83 -33.78
C PRO A 149 -10.56 2.48 -34.50
N ARG A 150 -9.44 2.11 -35.13
CA ARG A 150 -9.28 0.78 -35.72
C ARG A 150 -9.41 -0.25 -34.58
N GLU A 151 -10.23 -1.29 -34.77
CA GLU A 151 -10.40 -2.36 -33.78
C GLU A 151 -9.02 -2.88 -33.33
N ILE A 152 -8.83 -2.95 -32.01
CA ILE A 152 -7.63 -3.55 -31.43
C ILE A 152 -7.69 -5.04 -31.79
N LEU A 153 -6.72 -5.52 -32.56
CA LEU A 153 -6.54 -6.94 -32.81
C LEU A 153 -6.37 -7.62 -31.44
N ALA A 154 -7.35 -8.43 -31.04
CA ALA A 154 -7.23 -9.27 -29.86
C ALA A 154 -5.94 -10.08 -29.98
N ASN A 155 -5.13 -9.99 -28.92
CA ASN A 155 -3.77 -10.51 -28.82
C ASN A 155 -3.77 -12.03 -29.01
N ASN A 156 -3.66 -12.49 -30.26
CA ASN A 156 -3.25 -13.85 -30.57
C ASN A 156 -1.78 -13.82 -30.94
N ASP A 157 -0.98 -14.08 -29.90
CA ASP A 157 0.27 -14.87 -29.95
C ASP A 157 1.19 -14.51 -31.12
N CYS A 158 2.22 -13.69 -30.86
CA CYS A 158 3.40 -13.62 -31.71
C CYS A 158 4.13 -14.98 -31.70
N LYS A 159 3.56 -15.97 -32.38
CA LYS A 159 4.29 -17.14 -32.85
C LYS A 159 4.97 -16.78 -34.15
N ASP A 160 6.18 -16.30 -33.96
CA ASP A 160 7.27 -16.36 -34.90
C ASP A 160 7.25 -17.68 -35.68
N LYS A 161 6.88 -17.63 -36.98
CA LYS A 161 7.44 -18.47 -38.06
C LYS A 161 7.26 -17.76 -39.40
N GLY A 162 8.39 -17.35 -39.97
CA GLY A 162 8.46 -16.54 -41.17
C GLY A 162 7.88 -17.17 -42.44
N SER A 163 7.52 -16.28 -43.36
CA SER A 163 7.82 -16.36 -44.79
C SER A 163 7.10 -15.18 -45.45
N ILE A 164 7.85 -14.19 -45.91
CA ILE A 164 7.34 -13.20 -46.86
C ILE A 164 6.94 -13.97 -48.13
N ARG A 165 5.65 -14.03 -48.45
CA ARG A 165 5.18 -14.30 -49.81
C ARG A 165 4.30 -13.14 -50.27
N PRO A 166 4.34 -12.78 -51.56
CA PRO A 166 3.57 -11.65 -52.08
C PRO A 166 2.08 -11.98 -52.04
N LEU A 167 1.26 -11.00 -51.66
CA LEU A 167 -0.19 -11.07 -51.69
C LEU A 167 -0.70 -11.46 -53.09
N PRO A 168 -1.69 -12.38 -53.21
CA PRO A 168 -2.40 -12.57 -54.46
C PRO A 168 -3.30 -11.35 -54.72
N ARG A 169 -3.32 -10.88 -55.97
CA ARG A 169 -4.39 -9.98 -56.45
C ARG A 169 -5.71 -10.75 -56.38
N ILE A 170 -6.55 -10.41 -55.40
CA ILE A 170 -7.94 -10.84 -55.40
C ILE A 170 -8.73 -9.79 -56.18
N SER A 171 -9.10 -10.14 -57.41
CA SER A 171 -10.20 -9.53 -58.15
C SER A 171 -11.51 -9.94 -57.48
N VAL A 172 -12.22 -9.00 -56.86
CA VAL A 172 -13.57 -9.27 -56.35
C VAL A 172 -14.59 -8.90 -57.42
N ASN A 173 -15.25 -9.94 -57.92
CA ASN A 173 -16.44 -9.88 -58.76
C ASN A 173 -17.66 -9.56 -57.85
N PRO A 174 -18.60 -8.69 -58.25
CA PRO A 174 -19.69 -8.26 -57.38
C PRO A 174 -20.88 -9.22 -57.52
N SER A 175 -21.07 -10.12 -56.57
CA SER A 175 -22.38 -10.76 -56.33
C SER A 175 -22.33 -11.67 -55.12
N SER A 176 -22.64 -11.11 -53.95
CA SER A 176 -23.48 -11.77 -52.94
C SER A 176 -23.80 -10.79 -51.83
N GLN A 177 -24.98 -10.17 -51.95
CA GLN A 177 -25.63 -9.49 -50.84
C GLN A 177 -25.93 -10.53 -49.75
N LYS A 178 -25.42 -10.31 -48.55
CA LYS A 178 -26.11 -10.72 -47.34
C LYS A 178 -26.26 -9.52 -46.42
N ARG A 179 -27.53 -9.20 -46.24
CA ARG A 179 -28.15 -8.18 -45.41
C ARG A 179 -27.65 -8.32 -43.95
N ILE A 180 -27.01 -7.28 -43.45
CA ILE A 180 -26.94 -6.99 -42.02
C ILE A 180 -27.63 -5.64 -41.83
N GLU A 181 -28.46 -5.61 -40.79
CA GLU A 181 -29.45 -4.61 -40.48
C GLU A 181 -28.83 -3.27 -40.07
N THR A 182 -29.66 -2.25 -40.24
CA THR A 182 -29.39 -0.83 -40.08
C THR A 182 -29.33 -0.43 -38.61
N MET A 183 -28.28 0.31 -38.22
CA MET A 183 -28.16 1.37 -37.17
C MET A 183 -26.65 1.61 -37.00
N GLU A 184 -26.03 2.78 -37.12
CA GLU A 184 -26.42 4.16 -36.79
C GLU A 184 -25.99 5.16 -37.89
N GLN A 185 -26.59 6.35 -37.83
CA GLN A 185 -26.35 7.48 -38.73
C GLN A 185 -24.89 7.95 -38.72
N ASN A 186 -24.31 8.14 -39.92
CA ASN A 186 -23.15 9.00 -40.15
C ASN A 186 -23.45 10.41 -39.60
N LYS A 187 -22.99 10.69 -38.39
CA LYS A 187 -23.03 12.03 -37.82
C LYS A 187 -21.80 12.78 -38.35
N ARG A 188 -21.96 13.52 -39.44
CA ARG A 188 -20.98 14.55 -39.84
C ARG A 188 -20.80 15.49 -38.66
N THR A 189 -19.61 15.55 -38.09
CA THR A 189 -19.29 16.48 -37.01
C THR A 189 -19.05 17.85 -37.63
N GLN A 190 -19.92 18.80 -37.29
CA GLN A 190 -19.79 20.21 -37.63
C GLN A 190 -18.90 20.85 -36.56
N ASN A 191 -17.76 21.41 -36.96
CA ASN A 191 -16.85 22.09 -36.05
C ASN A 191 -16.64 23.53 -36.51
N CYS A 192 -16.87 24.48 -35.61
CA CYS A 192 -16.62 25.90 -35.87
C CYS A 192 -15.19 26.23 -35.46
N THR A 193 -14.42 26.83 -36.36
CA THR A 193 -13.08 27.31 -36.03
C THR A 193 -12.90 28.76 -36.48
N HIS A 194 -12.18 29.53 -35.67
CA HIS A 194 -11.80 30.88 -36.01
C HIS A 194 -10.57 30.83 -36.92
N VAL A 195 -10.70 31.40 -38.12
CA VAL A 195 -9.59 31.55 -39.07
C VAL A 195 -9.43 33.00 -39.45
N ALA A 196 -8.20 33.41 -39.74
CA ALA A 196 -7.94 34.70 -40.36
C ALA A 196 -8.30 34.61 -41.85
N LYS A 197 -9.31 35.38 -42.28
CA LYS A 197 -9.59 35.57 -43.71
C LYS A 197 -8.79 36.77 -44.20
N VAL A 198 -7.91 36.55 -45.17
CA VAL A 198 -7.17 37.62 -45.86
C VAL A 198 -8.05 38.20 -46.96
N TYR A 199 -8.31 39.51 -46.89
CA TYR A 199 -9.12 40.27 -47.86
C TYR A 199 -8.27 40.84 -49.00
N ASP A 200 -7.06 41.28 -48.67
CA ASP A 200 -6.10 41.83 -49.62
C ASP A 200 -4.67 41.60 -49.11
N TRP A 201 -3.72 41.53 -50.04
CA TRP A 201 -2.30 41.42 -49.74
C TRP A 201 -1.51 42.11 -50.83
N VAL A 202 -0.74 43.12 -50.43
CA VAL A 202 0.19 43.82 -51.31
C VAL A 202 1.61 43.81 -50.74
N ILE A 203 2.59 43.84 -51.64
CA ILE A 203 3.98 44.11 -51.30
C ILE A 203 4.22 45.60 -51.52
N LEU A 204 4.57 46.32 -50.45
CA LEU A 204 4.82 47.74 -50.49
C LEU A 204 6.33 48.00 -50.41
N LYS A 205 6.89 48.54 -51.49
CA LYS A 205 8.30 48.94 -51.59
C LYS A 205 8.44 50.44 -51.40
N SER A 206 9.32 50.85 -50.49
CA SER A 206 9.58 52.24 -50.14
C SER A 206 11.05 52.56 -50.27
N GLN A 207 11.36 53.78 -50.72
CA GLN A 207 12.72 54.29 -50.76
C GLN A 207 12.83 55.59 -49.95
N LYS A 208 13.90 55.74 -49.16
CA LYS A 208 14.18 56.96 -48.39
C LYS A 208 15.66 57.27 -48.32
N THR A 209 16.03 58.47 -48.74
CA THR A 209 17.35 59.03 -48.45
C THR A 209 17.31 59.83 -47.15
N ILE A 210 18.24 59.54 -46.25
CA ILE A 210 18.49 60.25 -44.99
C ILE A 210 19.87 60.89 -45.08
N ARG A 211 19.98 62.14 -44.63
CA ARG A 211 21.27 62.84 -44.50
C ARG A 211 21.44 63.25 -43.04
N LYS A 212 22.62 62.98 -42.48
CA LYS A 212 22.97 63.33 -41.09
C LYS A 212 24.31 64.03 -41.06
N SER A 213 24.40 65.10 -40.27
CA SER A 213 25.68 65.75 -39.97
C SER A 213 26.46 64.90 -38.97
N ALA A 214 27.74 65.22 -38.77
CA ALA A 214 28.56 64.54 -37.78
C ALA A 214 28.04 64.69 -36.33
N GLU A 215 27.34 65.79 -36.04
CA GLU A 215 26.73 66.04 -34.72
C GLU A 215 25.42 65.24 -34.55
N ASP A 216 24.67 65.04 -35.63
CA ASP A 216 23.40 64.30 -35.59
C ASP A 216 23.56 62.78 -35.59
N ALA A 217 24.75 62.28 -35.94
CA ALA A 217 25.07 60.86 -36.01
C ALA A 217 26.57 60.60 -35.73
N PRO A 218 27.08 60.93 -34.53
CA PRO A 218 28.47 60.67 -34.17
C PRO A 218 28.80 59.18 -34.19
N PHE A 219 30.05 58.86 -34.54
CA PHE A 219 30.62 57.51 -34.44
C PHE A 219 31.39 57.31 -33.13
N ILE A 220 31.22 56.14 -32.51
CA ILE A 220 31.95 55.67 -31.34
C ILE A 220 32.84 54.51 -31.79
N CYS A 221 34.15 54.65 -31.62
CA CYS A 221 35.16 53.72 -32.14
C CYS A 221 35.96 52.97 -31.06
N ASP A 222 35.89 53.42 -29.80
CA ASP A 222 36.47 52.72 -28.65
C ASP A 222 35.32 52.12 -27.84
N ARG A 223 35.25 50.79 -27.73
CA ARG A 223 34.25 50.11 -26.88
C ARG A 223 34.93 49.11 -25.96
N CYS A 224 34.84 49.42 -24.67
CA CYS A 224 35.03 48.46 -23.61
C CYS A 224 33.70 47.74 -23.33
N ALA A 225 33.73 46.42 -23.26
CA ALA A 225 32.61 45.56 -22.93
C ALA A 225 32.94 44.81 -21.63
N LEU A 226 32.06 44.96 -20.64
CA LEU A 226 32.09 44.17 -19.42
C LEU A 226 31.09 43.02 -19.57
N HIS A 227 31.58 41.82 -19.83
CA HIS A 227 30.74 40.64 -19.84
C HIS A 227 30.63 40.11 -18.41
N PHE A 228 29.41 39.97 -17.93
CA PHE A 228 29.15 39.62 -16.54
C PHE A 228 28.23 38.42 -16.49
N PHE A 229 28.47 37.49 -15.57
CA PHE A 229 27.67 36.29 -15.40
C PHE A 229 27.14 36.22 -13.97
N VAL A 230 25.81 36.32 -13.86
CA VAL A 230 25.07 36.14 -12.62
C VAL A 230 24.15 34.92 -12.78
N PRO A 231 24.24 33.90 -11.91
CA PRO A 231 23.28 32.81 -11.88
C PRO A 231 21.84 33.33 -11.72
N ALA A 232 20.86 32.60 -12.26
CA ALA A 232 19.44 32.98 -12.15
C ALA A 232 18.92 33.05 -10.70
N VAL A 233 19.54 32.28 -9.79
CA VAL A 233 19.22 32.24 -8.36
C VAL A 233 20.50 32.19 -7.53
N LEU A 234 20.60 33.01 -6.49
CA LEU A 234 21.66 32.99 -5.48
C LEU A 234 21.07 32.55 -4.13
N VAL A 235 21.64 31.50 -3.53
CA VAL A 235 21.18 30.95 -2.25
C VAL A 235 22.27 31.18 -1.21
N CYS A 236 22.00 32.02 -0.21
CA CYS A 236 22.90 32.43 0.88
C CYS A 236 24.27 32.98 0.44
N GLU A 237 25.16 32.17 -0.12
CA GLU A 237 26.47 32.63 -0.60
C GLU A 237 26.80 32.00 -1.95
N ARG A 238 27.27 32.80 -2.92
CA ARG A 238 27.65 32.27 -4.24
C ARG A 238 28.67 33.16 -4.94
N THR A 239 29.61 32.53 -5.65
CA THR A 239 30.56 33.24 -6.52
C THR A 239 29.91 33.65 -7.85
N ILE A 240 30.18 34.87 -8.28
CA ILE A 240 29.87 35.40 -9.62
C ILE A 240 31.16 35.80 -10.34
N SER A 241 31.11 35.85 -11.68
CA SER A 241 32.30 36.04 -12.50
C SER A 241 32.02 36.87 -13.76
N GLY A 242 33.08 37.41 -14.36
CA GLY A 242 32.96 38.16 -15.61
C GLY A 242 34.28 38.33 -16.34
N THR A 243 34.26 39.04 -17.47
CA THR A 243 35.42 39.49 -18.22
C THR A 243 35.29 40.95 -18.63
N LEU A 244 36.41 41.67 -18.64
CA LEU A 244 36.52 43.00 -19.25
C LEU A 244 37.38 42.93 -20.51
N GLU A 245 36.87 43.50 -21.59
CA GLU A 245 37.53 43.53 -22.90
C GLU A 245 37.37 44.92 -23.50
N CYS A 246 38.44 45.50 -24.06
CA CYS A 246 38.39 46.77 -24.78
C CYS A 246 39.00 46.58 -26.16
N ASN A 247 38.27 46.97 -27.21
CA ASN A 247 38.73 46.86 -28.61
C ASN A 247 39.23 45.44 -28.97
N GLY A 248 38.62 44.39 -28.42
CA GLY A 248 39.02 43.00 -28.66
C GLY A 248 40.12 42.45 -27.73
N GLU A 249 40.71 43.30 -26.89
CA GLU A 249 41.81 42.91 -25.99
C GLU A 249 41.35 42.83 -24.53
N ARG A 250 41.85 41.81 -23.81
CA ARG A 250 41.59 41.63 -22.38
C ARG A 250 42.29 42.70 -21.56
N VAL A 251 41.59 43.22 -20.55
CA VAL A 251 42.12 44.30 -19.69
C VAL A 251 42.50 43.75 -18.33
N GLU A 252 43.80 43.72 -18.02
CA GLU A 252 44.34 43.38 -16.71
C GLU A 252 44.31 44.58 -15.74
N GLY A 253 44.08 44.32 -14.45
CA GLY A 253 44.24 45.30 -13.39
C GLY A 253 43.11 46.33 -13.27
N ALA A 254 42.00 46.16 -14.00
CA ALA A 254 40.85 47.04 -13.90
C ALA A 254 40.08 46.79 -12.60
N SER A 255 39.72 47.87 -11.91
CA SER A 255 38.91 47.84 -10.68
C SER A 255 37.42 47.84 -11.03
N ILE A 256 36.70 46.80 -10.63
CA ILE A 256 35.28 46.59 -10.92
C ILE A 256 34.49 46.73 -9.61
N GLN A 257 33.57 47.69 -9.56
CA GLN A 257 32.67 47.93 -8.43
C GLN A 257 31.34 47.19 -8.62
N PHE A 258 30.79 46.67 -7.53
CA PHE A 258 29.50 45.99 -7.52
C PHE A 258 28.46 46.76 -6.71
N SER A 259 27.21 46.70 -7.16
CA SER A 259 26.06 47.20 -6.40
C SER A 259 24.84 46.35 -6.69
N SER A 260 23.90 46.25 -5.74
CA SER A 260 22.60 45.63 -5.97
C SER A 260 21.45 46.61 -5.77
N THR A 261 20.35 46.40 -6.49
CA THR A 261 19.08 47.08 -6.25
C THR A 261 17.96 46.03 -6.11
N PRO A 262 17.28 45.93 -4.96
CA PRO A 262 17.57 46.58 -3.67
C PRO A 262 18.94 46.24 -3.09
N ASP A 263 19.45 47.11 -2.21
CA ASP A 263 20.74 46.95 -1.51
C ASP A 263 20.59 45.99 -0.32
N ILE A 264 20.65 44.69 -0.62
CA ILE A 264 20.42 43.61 0.38
C ILE A 264 21.52 42.55 0.36
N VAL A 265 22.49 42.61 -0.55
CA VAL A 265 23.61 41.66 -0.61
C VAL A 265 24.93 42.39 -0.45
N THR A 266 25.94 41.69 0.04
CA THR A 266 27.31 42.20 0.10
C THR A 266 28.22 41.45 -0.86
N PHE A 267 29.25 42.14 -1.34
CA PHE A 267 30.22 41.60 -2.31
C PHE A 267 31.62 41.53 -1.67
N SER A 268 32.35 40.44 -1.91
CA SER A 268 33.73 40.28 -1.44
C SER A 268 34.57 39.45 -2.42
N PRO A 269 35.64 40.03 -3.01
CA PRO A 269 36.09 41.42 -2.87
C PRO A 269 35.18 42.42 -3.62
N ASP A 270 35.11 43.65 -3.11
CA ASP A 270 34.53 44.82 -3.79
C ASP A 270 35.36 46.09 -3.47
N PRO A 271 36.08 46.66 -4.45
CA PRO A 271 36.11 46.26 -5.85
C PRO A 271 36.86 44.95 -6.11
N ALA A 272 36.46 44.20 -7.13
CA ALA A 272 37.24 43.10 -7.69
C ALA A 272 38.21 43.62 -8.75
N VAL A 273 39.37 42.96 -8.91
CA VAL A 273 40.40 43.34 -9.88
C VAL A 273 40.48 42.28 -10.98
N THR A 274 40.55 42.70 -12.24
CA THR A 274 40.72 41.76 -13.36
C THR A 274 42.13 41.17 -13.42
N ASP A 275 42.24 39.89 -13.74
CA ASP A 275 43.52 39.19 -13.92
C ASP A 275 44.14 39.43 -15.32
N GLU A 276 45.28 38.77 -15.61
CA GLU A 276 46.01 38.85 -16.89
C GLU A 276 45.16 38.45 -18.12
N ASN A 277 44.06 37.72 -17.91
CA ASN A 277 43.12 37.30 -18.94
C ASN A 277 41.85 38.16 -18.94
N GLY A 278 41.84 39.25 -18.17
CA GLY A 278 40.69 40.14 -18.02
C GLY A 278 39.53 39.53 -17.23
N HIS A 279 39.73 38.39 -16.55
CA HIS A 279 38.71 37.73 -15.75
C HIS A 279 38.57 38.38 -14.37
N LEU A 280 37.35 38.41 -13.85
CA LEU A 280 37.05 38.86 -12.49
C LEU A 280 36.18 37.82 -11.77
N THR A 281 36.28 37.77 -10.45
CA THR A 281 35.39 37.00 -9.58
C THR A 281 35.09 37.76 -8.29
N THR A 282 33.88 37.59 -7.75
CA THR A 282 33.51 38.08 -6.41
C THR A 282 32.46 37.16 -5.79
N VAL A 283 32.41 37.10 -4.45
CA VAL A 283 31.42 36.34 -3.69
C VAL A 283 30.27 37.28 -3.30
N VAL A 284 29.04 36.84 -3.58
CA VAL A 284 27.81 37.52 -3.14
C VAL A 284 27.30 36.81 -1.89
N THR A 285 27.06 37.56 -0.82
CA THR A 285 26.48 37.07 0.44
C THR A 285 25.10 37.69 0.67
N VAL A 286 24.10 36.85 0.89
CA VAL A 286 22.70 37.18 1.19
C VAL A 286 22.47 37.01 2.69
N PRO A 287 21.92 38.01 3.40
CA PRO A 287 21.62 37.91 4.84
C PRO A 287 20.69 36.73 5.17
N PRO A 288 20.91 35.98 6.27
CA PRO A 288 19.97 34.96 6.74
C PRO A 288 18.58 35.53 7.04
N GLY A 289 17.54 34.74 6.79
CA GLY A 289 16.13 35.17 6.89
C GLY A 289 15.62 35.95 5.68
N THR A 290 16.39 36.04 4.59
CA THR A 290 15.95 36.72 3.36
C THR A 290 14.99 35.83 2.57
N ASP A 291 13.72 36.25 2.49
CA ASP A 291 12.73 35.67 1.59
C ASP A 291 13.12 35.89 0.12
N THR A 292 12.52 35.09 -0.77
CA THR A 292 12.73 35.17 -2.22
C THR A 292 12.53 36.61 -2.73
N THR A 293 13.61 37.26 -3.12
CA THR A 293 13.63 38.67 -3.53
C THR A 293 14.29 38.82 -4.90
N ASN A 294 13.64 39.54 -5.82
CA ASN A 294 14.25 39.90 -7.10
C ASN A 294 15.20 41.07 -6.91
N ILE A 295 16.43 40.96 -7.41
CA ILE A 295 17.42 42.03 -7.41
C ILE A 295 18.05 42.21 -8.79
N GLU A 296 18.61 43.39 -9.04
CA GLU A 296 19.51 43.65 -10.15
C GLU A 296 20.93 43.85 -9.60
N ILE A 297 21.91 43.14 -10.15
CA ILE A 297 23.33 43.33 -9.80
C ILE A 297 24.01 44.08 -10.94
N THR A 298 24.63 45.21 -10.60
CA THR A 298 25.42 46.04 -11.51
C THR A 298 26.90 45.86 -11.21
N ALA A 299 27.67 45.51 -12.23
CA ALA A 299 29.12 45.59 -12.23
C ALA A 299 29.54 46.81 -13.06
N SER A 300 30.45 47.63 -12.56
CA SER A 300 30.86 48.86 -13.24
C SER A 300 32.35 49.17 -13.09
N SER A 301 32.90 49.88 -14.06
CA SER A 301 34.28 50.36 -14.04
C SER A 301 34.44 51.61 -14.90
N THR A 302 35.49 52.39 -14.66
CA THR A 302 35.83 53.56 -15.48
C THR A 302 37.14 53.28 -16.22
N ILE A 303 37.06 53.15 -17.55
CA ILE A 303 38.21 52.87 -18.42
C ILE A 303 38.45 54.08 -19.31
N ASN A 304 39.65 54.67 -19.24
CA ASN A 304 40.02 55.86 -20.02
C ASN A 304 39.07 57.07 -19.89
N GLY A 305 38.31 57.15 -18.78
CA GLY A 305 37.32 58.21 -18.52
C GLY A 305 35.89 57.85 -18.90
N ASP A 306 35.68 56.72 -19.57
CA ASP A 306 34.35 56.23 -19.95
C ASP A 306 33.83 55.21 -18.93
N LEU A 307 32.57 55.36 -18.54
CA LEU A 307 31.89 54.41 -17.66
C LEU A 307 31.45 53.19 -18.47
N VAL A 308 31.91 52.03 -18.05
CA VAL A 308 31.46 50.73 -18.56
C VAL A 308 30.68 50.05 -17.45
N SER A 309 29.46 49.63 -17.73
CA SER A 309 28.61 48.97 -16.74
C SER A 309 27.74 47.90 -17.38
N THR A 310 27.51 46.82 -16.63
CA THR A 310 26.60 45.75 -17.01
C THR A 310 25.71 45.41 -15.82
N THR A 311 24.41 45.37 -16.05
CA THR A 311 23.40 45.05 -15.04
C THR A 311 22.67 43.78 -15.45
N LEU A 312 22.53 42.83 -14.51
CA LEU A 312 21.79 41.59 -14.72
C LEU A 312 20.80 41.33 -13.59
N PRO A 313 19.57 40.88 -13.90
CA PRO A 313 18.61 40.47 -12.89
C PRO A 313 18.94 39.08 -12.33
N THR A 314 18.62 38.88 -11.05
CA THR A 314 18.70 37.57 -10.38
C THR A 314 17.69 37.51 -9.23
N ILE A 315 17.52 36.32 -8.67
CA ILE A 315 16.70 36.07 -7.48
C ILE A 315 17.63 35.71 -6.33
N VAL A 316 17.46 36.32 -5.16
CA VAL A 316 18.17 35.94 -3.94
C VAL A 316 17.21 35.34 -2.93
N LEU A 317 17.69 34.35 -2.19
CA LEU A 317 17.06 33.89 -0.96
C LEU A 317 18.12 33.37 0.01
N CYS A 318 17.84 33.51 1.29
CA CYS A 318 18.57 32.80 2.33
C CYS A 318 17.61 32.62 3.51
N LEU A 319 16.68 31.67 3.36
CA LEU A 319 15.69 31.38 4.39
C LEU A 319 16.42 30.89 5.65
N ALA A 320 16.02 31.39 6.82
CA ALA A 320 16.41 30.75 8.07
C ALA A 320 15.71 29.38 8.11
N GLU A 321 16.47 28.30 8.31
CA GLU A 321 15.85 26.99 8.42
C GLU A 321 15.15 26.90 9.77
N PRO A 322 13.88 26.46 9.80
CA PRO A 322 13.14 26.32 11.06
C PRO A 322 13.85 25.32 11.98
N CYS A 323 13.61 25.45 13.28
CA CYS A 323 14.00 24.39 14.20
C CYS A 323 13.20 23.13 13.87
N ILE A 324 13.88 21.99 13.80
CA ILE A 324 13.27 20.69 13.50
C ILE A 324 13.42 19.80 14.73
N LEU A 325 12.32 19.16 15.12
CA LEU A 325 12.25 18.06 16.07
C LEU A 325 11.89 16.79 15.29
N THR A 326 12.67 15.72 15.43
CA THR A 326 12.33 14.41 14.88
C THR A 326 12.09 13.41 15.98
N LEU A 327 11.14 12.50 15.77
CA LEU A 327 10.84 11.37 16.65
C LEU A 327 10.90 10.06 15.84
N PHE A 328 11.60 9.07 16.39
CA PHE A 328 11.81 7.75 15.81
C PHE A 328 11.46 6.68 16.84
N GLY A 329 10.79 5.63 16.38
CA GLY A 329 10.49 4.42 17.14
C GLY A 329 10.26 3.25 16.20
N SER A 330 10.25 2.04 16.76
CA SER A 330 9.88 0.82 16.03
C SER A 330 8.43 0.89 15.53
N GLU A 331 8.12 0.30 14.38
CA GLU A 331 6.73 0.18 13.89
C GLU A 331 5.85 -0.63 14.86
N THR A 332 6.47 -1.60 15.54
CA THR A 332 5.87 -2.43 16.59
C THR A 332 6.75 -2.42 17.83
N MET A 333 6.16 -2.29 19.03
CA MET A 333 6.89 -2.29 20.31
C MET A 333 6.35 -3.40 21.23
N THR A 334 7.24 -4.13 21.91
CA THR A 334 6.87 -5.26 22.78
C THR A 334 7.38 -5.12 24.20
N CYS A 335 6.49 -4.99 25.19
CA CYS A 335 6.78 -4.86 26.63
C CYS A 335 7.71 -3.69 27.01
N ASP A 336 8.99 -3.74 26.61
CA ASP A 336 9.96 -2.65 26.75
C ASP A 336 10.59 -2.33 25.38
N ASP A 337 10.68 -1.04 25.02
CA ASP A 337 11.33 -0.57 23.79
C ASP A 337 11.96 0.82 24.03
N VAL A 338 12.42 1.50 22.98
CA VAL A 338 13.03 2.83 23.04
C VAL A 338 12.47 3.71 21.93
N VAL A 339 12.21 4.97 22.26
CA VAL A 339 12.04 6.05 21.29
C VAL A 339 13.24 6.99 21.33
N SER A 340 13.59 7.54 20.18
CA SER A 340 14.72 8.47 20.06
C SER A 340 14.40 9.59 19.08
N GLY A 341 15.20 10.64 19.10
CA GLY A 341 14.97 11.78 18.24
C GLY A 341 16.11 12.78 18.28
N ARG A 342 15.92 13.89 17.56
CA ARG A 342 16.94 14.93 17.42
C ARG A 342 16.32 16.31 17.29
N VAL A 343 17.00 17.32 17.83
CA VAL A 343 16.67 18.73 17.68
C VAL A 343 17.82 19.50 17.02
N TRP A 344 17.53 20.20 15.92
CA TRP A 344 18.48 21.11 15.28
C TRP A 344 17.80 22.34 14.71
N CYS A 345 18.52 23.45 14.63
CA CYS A 345 18.05 24.71 14.06
C CYS A 345 19.14 25.29 13.17
N ASN A 346 18.79 25.89 12.03
CA ASN A 346 19.77 26.50 11.11
C ASN A 346 20.96 25.57 10.80
N ASN A 347 20.67 24.28 10.58
CA ASN A 347 21.65 23.22 10.34
C ASN A 347 22.70 23.01 11.48
N THR A 348 22.35 23.43 12.72
CA THR A 348 23.17 23.23 13.93
C THR A 348 22.39 22.47 15.00
N PHE A 349 23.03 21.47 15.62
CA PHE A 349 22.41 20.68 16.68
C PHE A 349 22.25 21.47 17.98
N VAL A 350 21.11 21.31 18.66
CA VAL A 350 20.78 22.10 19.85
C VAL A 350 20.83 21.21 21.11
N PRO A 351 21.87 21.32 21.96
CA PRO A 351 21.96 20.59 23.21
C PRO A 351 21.12 21.22 24.34
N GLY A 352 20.72 20.41 25.32
CA GLY A 352 20.08 20.86 26.56
C GLY A 352 18.60 21.24 26.43
N VAL A 353 17.93 20.82 25.36
CA VAL A 353 16.49 21.04 25.14
C VAL A 353 15.71 19.96 25.90
N GLU A 354 14.75 20.35 26.73
CA GLU A 354 13.79 19.42 27.35
C GLU A 354 12.74 19.01 26.31
N VAL A 355 12.57 17.70 26.14
CA VAL A 355 11.59 17.08 25.25
C VAL A 355 10.60 16.27 26.09
N GLU A 356 9.33 16.62 26.01
CA GLU A 356 8.23 15.95 26.69
C GLU A 356 7.59 14.91 25.75
N LEU A 357 7.38 13.69 26.26
CA LEU A 357 6.76 12.59 25.51
C LEU A 357 5.37 12.28 26.08
N THR A 358 4.38 12.15 25.20
CA THR A 358 3.01 11.78 25.57
C THR A 358 2.51 10.66 24.66
N ALA A 359 1.56 9.87 25.16
CA ALA A 359 0.96 8.74 24.44
C ALA A 359 -0.57 8.83 24.46
N ASN A 360 -1.20 8.54 23.33
CA ASN A 360 -2.65 8.45 23.20
C ASN A 360 -3.06 7.16 22.45
N PRO A 361 -3.75 6.20 23.11
CA PRO A 361 -4.17 6.23 24.52
C PRO A 361 -2.96 6.18 25.48
N PRO A 362 -3.10 6.66 26.74
CA PRO A 362 -2.00 6.77 27.71
C PRO A 362 -1.68 5.40 28.36
N ILE A 363 -1.41 4.39 27.53
CA ILE A 363 -1.07 3.03 27.97
C ILE A 363 0.44 2.79 28.02
N VAL A 364 1.23 3.66 27.41
CA VAL A 364 2.70 3.61 27.40
C VAL A 364 3.26 4.59 28.43
N SER A 365 4.33 4.20 29.12
CA SER A 365 5.11 5.07 30.00
C SER A 365 6.52 5.30 29.45
N PHE A 366 7.10 6.47 29.76
CA PHE A 366 8.40 6.89 29.25
C PHE A 366 9.37 7.18 30.40
N ASP A 367 10.61 6.69 30.31
CA ASP A 367 11.68 6.96 31.29
C ASP A 367 13.04 7.22 30.60
N PRO A 368 13.65 8.41 30.73
CA PRO A 368 13.15 9.58 31.45
C PRO A 368 12.08 10.36 30.66
N ASN A 369 11.17 11.03 31.36
CA ASN A 369 10.22 11.99 30.77
C ASN A 369 9.99 13.19 31.71
N PRO A 370 10.38 14.43 31.35
CA PRO A 370 11.00 14.82 30.08
C PRO A 370 12.43 14.26 29.91
N THR A 371 12.83 14.07 28.66
CA THR A 371 14.22 13.74 28.27
C THR A 371 14.96 15.00 27.80
N ILE A 372 16.29 14.96 27.72
CA ILE A 372 17.13 16.14 27.42
C ILE A 372 18.07 15.83 26.26
N THR A 373 18.17 16.76 25.30
CA THR A 373 19.09 16.59 24.16
C THR A 373 20.57 16.69 24.55
N ASP A 374 21.41 15.85 23.95
CA ASP A 374 22.86 15.82 24.18
C ASP A 374 23.64 16.81 23.29
N GLY A 375 24.98 16.73 23.29
CA GLY A 375 25.87 17.59 22.50
C GLY A 375 25.69 17.51 20.97
N MET A 376 25.02 16.47 20.47
CA MET A 376 24.64 16.30 19.06
C MET A 376 23.14 16.54 18.82
N GLY A 377 22.44 17.08 19.82
CA GLY A 377 21.01 17.34 19.76
C GLY A 377 20.14 16.09 19.86
N ASP A 378 20.73 14.93 20.17
CA ASP A 378 20.04 13.64 20.24
C ASP A 378 19.36 13.46 21.61
N TYR A 379 18.17 12.85 21.62
CA TYR A 379 17.47 12.44 22.84
C TYR A 379 16.91 11.02 22.69
N PHE A 380 16.67 10.35 23.81
CA PHE A 380 15.99 9.06 23.86
C PHE A 380 15.24 8.87 25.18
N ALA A 381 14.25 7.98 25.17
CA ALA A 381 13.55 7.52 26.37
C ALA A 381 13.17 6.04 26.22
N ASN A 382 13.27 5.29 27.31
CA ASN A 382 12.73 3.94 27.37
C ASN A 382 11.21 4.01 27.37
N VAL A 383 10.58 3.03 26.74
CA VAL A 383 9.15 2.83 26.59
C VAL A 383 8.80 1.58 27.38
N SER A 384 7.86 1.67 28.32
CA SER A 384 7.34 0.49 29.03
C SER A 384 5.82 0.37 28.82
N ILE A 385 5.40 -0.82 28.41
CA ILE A 385 4.03 -1.23 28.05
C ILE A 385 3.54 -2.22 29.12
N PRO A 386 2.37 -2.01 29.75
CA PRO A 386 1.82 -2.91 30.74
C PRO A 386 1.62 -4.35 30.24
N ASP A 387 1.88 -5.32 31.09
CA ASP A 387 1.66 -6.75 30.79
C ASP A 387 0.22 -7.04 30.38
N GLY A 388 0.06 -7.91 29.38
CA GLY A 388 -1.20 -8.31 28.78
C GLY A 388 -1.80 -7.31 27.79
N THR A 389 -1.12 -6.19 27.50
CA THR A 389 -1.58 -5.22 26.51
C THR A 389 -1.75 -5.91 25.14
N PRO A 390 -2.98 -6.02 24.60
CA PRO A 390 -3.18 -6.58 23.27
C PRO A 390 -2.62 -5.62 22.21
N PRO A 391 -2.37 -6.09 20.97
CA PRO A 391 -1.94 -5.23 19.86
C PRO A 391 -2.84 -4.00 19.73
N THR A 392 -2.29 -2.83 20.05
CA THR A 392 -3.01 -1.55 20.14
C THR A 392 -2.19 -0.47 19.45
N ASP A 393 -2.80 0.29 18.54
CA ASP A 393 -2.13 1.45 17.94
C ASP A 393 -2.11 2.61 18.94
N VAL A 394 -0.93 3.15 19.19
CA VAL A 394 -0.67 4.27 20.09
C VAL A 394 0.00 5.39 19.31
N GLU A 395 -0.53 6.60 19.46
CA GLU A 395 0.09 7.82 18.96
C GLU A 395 1.05 8.36 20.02
N ILE A 396 2.35 8.38 19.72
CA ILE A 396 3.39 8.95 20.58
C ILE A 396 3.77 10.32 20.03
N THR A 397 3.67 11.35 20.86
CA THR A 397 4.00 12.73 20.51
C THR A 397 5.18 13.22 21.35
N ALA A 398 6.19 13.75 20.68
CA ALA A 398 7.28 14.51 21.28
C ALA A 398 7.02 16.01 21.13
N THR A 399 7.18 16.77 22.20
CA THR A 399 7.06 18.23 22.20
C THR A 399 8.28 18.89 22.84
N ALA A 400 8.74 20.00 22.27
CA ALA A 400 9.88 20.75 22.77
C ALA A 400 9.72 22.24 22.48
N THR A 401 10.30 23.12 23.30
CA THR A 401 10.33 24.57 23.03
C THR A 401 11.77 25.03 22.80
N VAL A 402 12.06 25.57 21.62
CA VAL A 402 13.38 26.10 21.27
C VAL A 402 13.25 27.55 20.86
N ASN A 403 13.98 28.46 21.53
CA ASN A 403 13.92 29.91 21.28
C ASN A 403 12.49 30.52 21.31
N GLY A 404 11.57 29.90 22.06
CA GLY A 404 10.16 30.33 22.15
C GLY A 404 9.24 29.75 21.07
N GLU A 405 9.77 28.96 20.14
CA GLU A 405 9.00 28.19 19.16
C GLU A 405 8.65 26.81 19.72
N LEU A 406 7.37 26.43 19.67
CA LEU A 406 6.91 25.09 20.05
C LEU A 406 7.05 24.14 18.86
N LEU A 407 7.84 23.10 19.05
CA LEU A 407 8.06 22.01 18.11
C LEU A 407 7.24 20.79 18.55
N THR A 408 6.66 20.08 17.60
CA THR A 408 5.88 18.86 17.85
C THR A 408 6.15 17.86 16.74
N GLU A 409 6.29 16.59 17.10
CA GLU A 409 6.40 15.49 16.15
C GLU A 409 5.68 14.26 16.70
N THR A 410 5.05 13.48 15.82
CA THR A 410 4.19 12.37 16.22
C THR A 410 4.48 11.13 15.37
N ILE A 411 4.51 9.96 16.02
CA ILE A 411 4.54 8.66 15.36
C ILE A 411 3.36 7.80 15.83
N THR A 412 2.89 6.90 14.96
CA THR A 412 1.93 5.85 15.33
C THR A 412 2.66 4.53 15.38
N VAL A 413 2.55 3.83 16.51
CA VAL A 413 3.22 2.54 16.74
C VAL A 413 2.20 1.52 17.23
N ASN A 414 2.33 0.28 16.81
CA ASN A 414 1.52 -0.82 17.34
C ASN A 414 2.22 -1.41 18.56
N VAL A 415 1.66 -1.25 19.75
CA VAL A 415 2.23 -1.78 20.99
C VAL A 415 1.52 -3.06 21.39
N SER A 416 2.27 -4.04 21.90
CA SER A 416 1.71 -5.21 22.57
C SER A 416 2.62 -5.64 23.71
N CYS A 417 2.08 -6.34 24.68
CA CYS A 417 2.86 -7.10 25.64
C CYS A 417 2.06 -8.36 25.97
N GLU A 418 2.10 -9.33 25.07
CA GLU A 418 1.44 -10.62 25.27
C GLU A 418 2.21 -11.41 26.32
N SER A 419 1.56 -11.75 27.43
CA SER A 419 2.08 -12.69 28.42
C SER A 419 1.70 -14.12 28.00
N GLU A 420 2.65 -15.05 27.93
CA GLU A 420 2.33 -16.46 27.63
C GLU A 420 1.75 -17.15 28.86
N CYS A 421 0.44 -17.01 29.05
CA CYS A 421 -0.29 -17.65 30.13
C CYS A 421 -0.81 -19.03 29.73
N GLU A 422 -0.44 -20.06 30.49
CA GLU A 422 -0.93 -21.42 30.38
C GLU A 422 -1.87 -21.76 31.55
N LEU A 423 -3.05 -22.28 31.21
CA LEU A 423 -4.00 -22.84 32.17
C LEU A 423 -4.09 -24.36 31.96
N THR A 424 -3.85 -25.12 33.02
CA THR A 424 -3.96 -26.59 33.04
C THR A 424 -5.23 -27.02 33.77
N LEU A 425 -5.77 -28.18 33.40
CA LEU A 425 -6.93 -28.79 34.05
C LEU A 425 -6.71 -30.29 34.22
N ASN A 426 -7.16 -30.81 35.36
CA ASN A 426 -7.12 -32.22 35.71
C ASN A 426 -8.36 -32.62 36.50
N ALA A 427 -8.96 -33.76 36.16
CA ALA A 427 -10.08 -34.38 36.86
C ALA A 427 -10.09 -35.89 36.58
N ASP A 428 -10.86 -36.65 37.36
CA ASP A 428 -11.10 -38.06 37.05
C ASP A 428 -11.86 -38.21 35.73
N ALA A 429 -11.46 -39.21 34.93
CA ALA A 429 -12.09 -39.48 33.63
C ALA A 429 -13.57 -39.89 33.74
N PHE A 430 -14.00 -40.30 34.94
CA PHE A 430 -15.37 -40.69 35.27
C PHE A 430 -15.74 -40.17 36.66
N ILE A 431 -16.75 -39.32 36.74
CA ILE A 431 -17.24 -38.69 37.97
C ILE A 431 -18.61 -39.27 38.34
N THR A 432 -18.70 -39.88 39.53
CA THR A 432 -19.96 -40.42 40.09
C THR A 432 -20.57 -39.46 41.10
N CYS A 433 -21.67 -38.79 40.74
CA CYS A 433 -22.38 -37.78 41.56
C CYS A 433 -21.57 -36.54 41.98
N GLU A 434 -20.31 -36.67 42.38
CA GLU A 434 -19.45 -35.56 42.78
C GLU A 434 -17.98 -35.88 42.44
N GLY A 435 -17.23 -34.89 41.96
CA GLY A 435 -15.82 -35.04 41.60
C GLY A 435 -15.04 -33.73 41.66
N GLU A 436 -13.76 -33.82 42.01
CA GLU A 436 -12.86 -32.67 42.11
C GLU A 436 -12.23 -32.34 40.74
N ILE A 437 -12.13 -31.05 40.43
CA ILE A 437 -11.45 -30.52 39.26
C ILE A 437 -10.37 -29.55 39.74
N THR A 438 -9.13 -29.84 39.35
CA THR A 438 -7.93 -29.10 39.75
C THR A 438 -7.24 -28.50 38.53
N GLY A 439 -6.40 -27.51 38.75
CA GLY A 439 -5.58 -26.92 37.70
C GLY A 439 -4.52 -25.98 38.25
N VAL A 440 -3.66 -25.49 37.36
CA VAL A 440 -2.61 -24.50 37.64
C VAL A 440 -2.62 -23.44 36.53
N LEU A 441 -2.51 -22.18 36.93
CA LEU A 441 -2.31 -21.02 36.07
C LEU A 441 -0.88 -20.50 36.21
N THR A 442 -0.14 -20.46 35.10
CA THR A 442 1.19 -19.88 35.03
C THR A 442 1.28 -18.89 33.87
N CYS A 443 2.00 -17.78 34.03
CA CYS A 443 2.37 -16.89 32.93
C CYS A 443 3.89 -16.79 32.86
N ASP A 444 4.46 -17.01 31.68
CA ASP A 444 5.91 -17.05 31.43
C ASP A 444 6.64 -18.04 32.38
N GLY A 445 5.95 -19.12 32.73
CA GLY A 445 6.42 -20.17 33.66
C GLY A 445 6.34 -19.81 35.15
N ALA A 446 5.87 -18.62 35.52
CA ALA A 446 5.65 -18.22 36.91
C ALA A 446 4.19 -18.42 37.35
N PRO A 447 3.93 -18.89 38.59
CA PRO A 447 2.57 -19.05 39.10
C PRO A 447 1.87 -17.71 39.31
N VAL A 448 0.57 -17.65 39.00
CA VAL A 448 -0.26 -16.45 39.17
C VAL A 448 -1.18 -16.60 40.39
N GLU A 449 -1.01 -15.77 41.41
CA GLU A 449 -1.84 -15.76 42.62
C GLU A 449 -3.05 -14.83 42.49
N GLY A 450 -4.19 -15.21 43.09
CA GLY A 450 -5.35 -14.33 43.25
C GLY A 450 -6.14 -14.06 41.97
N GLN A 451 -5.97 -14.89 40.94
CA GLN A 451 -6.67 -14.76 39.67
C GLN A 451 -8.00 -15.53 39.71
N GLN A 452 -9.08 -14.92 39.20
CA GLN A 452 -10.41 -15.54 39.14
C GLN A 452 -10.51 -16.51 37.95
N VAL A 453 -10.87 -17.77 38.21
CA VAL A 453 -11.11 -18.81 37.18
C VAL A 453 -12.58 -19.23 37.20
N ASP A 454 -13.25 -19.05 36.07
CA ASP A 454 -14.65 -19.37 35.83
C ASP A 454 -14.81 -20.73 35.15
N PHE A 455 -15.77 -21.54 35.62
CA PHE A 455 -16.06 -22.87 35.07
C PHE A 455 -17.41 -22.92 34.36
N SER A 456 -17.47 -23.69 33.28
CA SER A 456 -18.70 -24.05 32.58
C SER A 456 -18.65 -25.52 32.14
N ILE A 457 -19.83 -26.11 31.95
CA ILE A 457 -20.00 -27.51 31.54
C ILE A 457 -21.01 -27.61 30.41
N PHE A 458 -20.68 -28.40 29.37
CA PHE A 458 -21.55 -28.65 28.23
C PHE A 458 -21.69 -30.15 27.91
N PRO A 459 -22.92 -30.69 27.83
CA PRO A 459 -24.20 -30.02 28.08
C PRO A 459 -24.30 -29.55 29.54
N SER A 460 -25.18 -28.58 29.82
CA SER A 460 -25.31 -28.00 31.17
C SER A 460 -25.88 -29.04 32.14
N VAL A 461 -24.99 -29.81 32.77
CA VAL A 461 -25.29 -30.87 33.73
C VAL A 461 -24.39 -30.69 34.95
N GLY A 462 -24.99 -30.37 36.10
CA GLY A 462 -24.25 -30.16 37.35
C GLY A 462 -23.87 -28.72 37.66
N GLN A 463 -23.30 -28.56 38.84
CA GLN A 463 -22.91 -27.27 39.41
C GLN A 463 -21.48 -27.34 39.97
N PHE A 464 -20.74 -26.24 39.79
CA PHE A 464 -19.39 -26.08 40.33
C PHE A 464 -19.44 -25.29 41.64
N ASN A 465 -18.69 -25.72 42.65
CA ASN A 465 -18.55 -25.01 43.91
C ASN A 465 -17.12 -25.14 44.45
N PRO A 466 -16.36 -24.03 44.60
CA PRO A 466 -16.71 -22.67 44.23
C PRO A 466 -16.66 -22.41 42.71
N ASN A 467 -17.50 -21.49 42.21
CA ASN A 467 -17.41 -20.96 40.85
C ASN A 467 -17.89 -19.49 40.83
N PRO A 468 -17.00 -18.52 40.58
CA PRO A 468 -15.57 -18.69 40.26
C PRO A 468 -14.71 -19.16 41.44
N VAL A 469 -13.50 -19.68 41.15
CA VAL A 469 -12.45 -19.99 42.13
C VAL A 469 -11.27 -19.00 41.99
N MET A 470 -10.50 -18.80 43.06
CA MET A 470 -9.29 -17.97 43.06
C MET A 470 -8.04 -18.85 43.05
N THR A 471 -7.03 -18.49 42.26
CA THR A 471 -5.73 -19.18 42.28
C THR A 471 -4.95 -18.88 43.56
N LEU A 472 -4.20 -19.86 44.07
CA LEU A 472 -3.32 -19.76 45.24
C LEU A 472 -1.94 -19.20 44.86
N ALA A 473 -1.08 -18.98 45.86
CA ALA A 473 0.29 -18.46 45.68
C ALA A 473 1.18 -19.30 44.73
N ASP A 474 0.88 -20.59 44.59
CA ASP A 474 1.55 -21.51 43.67
C ASP A 474 0.83 -21.65 42.31
N GLY A 475 -0.17 -20.79 42.05
CA GLY A 475 -0.96 -20.78 40.82
C GLY A 475 -2.05 -21.86 40.76
N SER A 476 -2.14 -22.73 41.77
CA SER A 476 -3.11 -23.83 41.78
C SER A 476 -4.53 -23.37 42.12
N PHE A 477 -5.52 -24.11 41.65
CA PHE A 477 -6.94 -23.92 41.98
C PHE A 477 -7.68 -25.26 42.00
N SER A 478 -8.79 -25.34 42.75
CA SER A 478 -9.66 -26.52 42.83
C SER A 478 -11.14 -26.14 42.98
N THR A 479 -12.02 -26.83 42.27
CA THR A 479 -13.48 -26.74 42.41
C THR A 479 -14.10 -28.13 42.41
N THR A 480 -15.28 -28.26 43.01
CA THR A 480 -16.03 -29.52 43.02
C THR A 480 -17.20 -29.43 42.03
N LEU A 481 -17.31 -30.42 41.15
CA LEU A 481 -18.44 -30.60 40.24
C LEU A 481 -19.44 -31.60 40.85
N THR A 482 -20.65 -31.13 41.14
CA THR A 482 -21.76 -31.94 41.63
C THR A 482 -22.77 -32.21 40.52
N ILE A 483 -23.08 -33.48 40.27
CA ILE A 483 -23.99 -33.98 39.24
C ILE A 483 -25.34 -34.34 39.89
N PRO A 484 -26.49 -33.92 39.32
CA PRO A 484 -27.80 -34.25 39.88
C PRO A 484 -28.06 -35.75 39.88
N GLU A 485 -28.78 -36.25 40.90
CA GLU A 485 -29.29 -37.63 40.89
C GLU A 485 -30.16 -37.91 39.66
N GLU A 486 -30.24 -39.18 39.29
CA GLU A 486 -30.90 -39.66 38.06
C GLU A 486 -30.23 -39.20 36.76
N THR A 487 -29.00 -38.69 36.82
CA THR A 487 -28.21 -38.39 35.61
C THR A 487 -27.67 -39.70 35.02
N PRO A 488 -28.11 -40.12 33.81
CA PRO A 488 -27.56 -41.29 33.14
C PRO A 488 -26.12 -41.01 32.69
N HIS A 489 -25.38 -42.07 32.39
CA HIS A 489 -24.03 -41.94 31.83
C HIS A 489 -24.00 -40.98 30.63
N LEU A 490 -23.22 -39.90 30.76
CA LEU A 490 -23.11 -38.83 29.78
C LEU A 490 -21.64 -38.45 29.60
N SER A 491 -21.24 -38.18 28.36
CA SER A 491 -19.97 -37.53 28.06
C SER A 491 -20.15 -36.02 28.05
N THR A 492 -19.31 -35.30 28.78
CA THR A 492 -19.42 -33.84 28.98
C THR A 492 -18.07 -33.16 28.87
N VAL A 493 -18.08 -31.88 28.51
CA VAL A 493 -16.90 -31.03 28.39
C VAL A 493 -16.92 -30.00 29.50
N VAL A 494 -15.91 -30.01 30.36
CA VAL A 494 -15.68 -28.96 31.36
C VAL A 494 -14.70 -27.95 30.77
N THR A 495 -15.04 -26.66 30.84
CA THR A 495 -14.18 -25.57 30.39
C THR A 495 -13.90 -24.65 31.57
N ALA A 496 -12.62 -24.33 31.80
CA ALA A 496 -12.19 -23.29 32.72
C ALA A 496 -11.61 -22.12 31.92
N THR A 497 -11.97 -20.90 32.30
CA THR A 497 -11.54 -19.66 31.65
C THR A 497 -11.12 -18.63 32.67
N THR A 498 -10.13 -17.82 32.34
CA THR A 498 -9.70 -16.67 33.14
C THR A 498 -9.23 -15.54 32.23
N ILE A 499 -9.07 -14.34 32.77
CA ILE A 499 -8.54 -13.18 32.06
C ILE A 499 -7.29 -12.69 32.79
N VAL A 500 -6.11 -12.86 32.20
CA VAL A 500 -4.84 -12.33 32.73
C VAL A 500 -4.39 -11.19 31.83
N GLY A 501 -4.18 -10.01 32.40
CA GLY A 501 -3.74 -8.83 31.64
C GLY A 501 -4.68 -8.38 30.51
N GLY A 502 -5.92 -8.86 30.47
CA GLY A 502 -6.89 -8.57 29.39
C GLY A 502 -7.00 -9.68 28.32
N GLN A 503 -6.12 -10.68 28.36
CA GLN A 503 -6.17 -11.85 27.49
C GLN A 503 -6.97 -12.98 28.13
N SER A 504 -7.90 -13.56 27.38
CA SER A 504 -8.65 -14.75 27.82
C SER A 504 -7.81 -16.00 27.65
N VAL A 505 -7.60 -16.72 28.75
CA VAL A 505 -6.86 -17.99 28.81
C VAL A 505 -7.85 -19.06 29.21
N GLY A 506 -7.91 -20.16 28.47
CA GLY A 506 -8.88 -21.21 28.74
C GLY A 506 -8.40 -22.60 28.40
N ARG A 507 -8.93 -23.58 29.11
CA ARG A 507 -8.68 -25.00 28.87
C ARG A 507 -9.97 -25.77 29.03
N HIS A 508 -10.07 -26.89 28.31
CA HIS A 508 -11.16 -27.82 28.48
C HIS A 508 -10.65 -29.25 28.68
N ILE A 509 -11.46 -30.04 29.38
CA ILE A 509 -11.25 -31.48 29.57
C ILE A 509 -12.56 -32.22 29.31
N ASN A 510 -12.44 -33.44 28.80
CA ASN A 510 -13.58 -34.33 28.60
C ASN A 510 -13.67 -35.27 29.79
N VAL A 511 -14.85 -35.34 30.41
CA VAL A 511 -15.14 -36.26 31.51
C VAL A 511 -16.42 -37.01 31.21
N HIS A 512 -16.55 -38.21 31.76
CA HIS A 512 -17.83 -38.91 31.80
C HIS A 512 -18.47 -38.68 33.16
N VAL A 513 -19.77 -38.43 33.17
CA VAL A 513 -20.53 -38.22 34.40
C VAL A 513 -21.67 -39.21 34.47
N GLU A 514 -21.95 -39.70 35.67
CA GLU A 514 -23.11 -40.53 35.97
C GLU A 514 -23.52 -40.28 37.42
N CYS A 515 -24.81 -40.18 37.69
CA CYS A 515 -25.32 -40.22 39.05
C CYS A 515 -26.67 -40.95 39.03
N LEU A 516 -26.59 -42.27 38.90
CA LEU A 516 -27.77 -43.11 39.00
C LEU A 516 -28.23 -43.18 40.46
N PRO A 517 -29.55 -43.28 40.72
CA PRO A 517 -30.03 -43.64 42.04
C PRO A 517 -29.40 -44.98 42.44
N VAL A 518 -28.90 -45.07 43.67
CA VAL A 518 -28.31 -46.30 44.18
C VAL A 518 -29.39 -47.39 44.17
N VAL A 519 -29.34 -48.28 43.17
CA VAL A 519 -30.20 -49.47 43.14
C VAL A 519 -29.60 -50.47 44.11
N GLU A 520 -30.16 -50.59 45.30
CA GLU A 520 -29.79 -51.65 46.23
C GLU A 520 -30.19 -53.03 45.65
N CYS A 521 -29.20 -53.68 45.03
CA CYS A 521 -29.05 -55.14 44.86
C CYS A 521 -29.95 -55.89 43.84
N PRO A 522 -29.43 -56.36 42.67
CA PRO A 522 -30.28 -56.84 41.56
C PRO A 522 -30.65 -58.35 41.51
N CYS A 523 -30.11 -59.26 42.34
CA CYS A 523 -30.60 -60.64 42.63
C CYS A 523 -29.46 -61.63 43.01
N LYS A 524 -29.81 -62.79 43.61
CA LYS A 524 -28.91 -63.90 44.00
C LYS A 524 -29.32 -65.24 43.36
N PHE A 525 -28.39 -65.99 42.74
CA PHE A 525 -28.69 -67.34 42.25
C PHE A 525 -27.52 -68.36 42.31
N ARG A 526 -27.87 -69.64 42.38
CA ARG A 526 -27.06 -70.79 41.96
C ARG A 526 -27.84 -71.49 40.85
N ILE A 527 -27.26 -71.70 39.67
CA ILE A 527 -28.02 -72.31 38.55
C ILE A 527 -27.26 -73.53 38.05
N GLY A 528 -27.91 -74.67 37.83
CA GLY A 528 -27.24 -75.78 37.17
C GLY A 528 -28.04 -77.06 37.05
N ILE A 529 -27.45 -78.08 36.41
CA ILE A 529 -27.71 -79.52 36.58
C ILE A 529 -26.40 -80.34 36.54
N SER A 530 -25.60 -80.20 37.58
CA SER A 530 -24.46 -81.09 37.86
C SER A 530 -24.93 -82.38 38.55
N GLY A 531 -24.63 -83.54 37.95
CA GLY A 531 -24.78 -84.88 38.56
C GLY A 531 -25.95 -85.75 38.06
N ASN A 532 -26.87 -85.22 37.25
CA ASN A 532 -27.88 -85.97 36.50
C ASN A 532 -28.14 -85.24 35.18
N ALA A 533 -27.28 -85.44 34.18
CA ALA A 533 -27.39 -84.79 32.88
C ALA A 533 -28.80 -85.00 32.29
N ALA A 534 -29.41 -83.93 31.81
CA ALA A 534 -30.78 -83.97 31.31
C ALA A 534 -30.79 -84.44 29.85
N PRO A 535 -31.77 -85.26 29.43
CA PRO A 535 -31.95 -85.54 28.00
C PRO A 535 -32.32 -84.24 27.28
N ALA A 536 -31.60 -83.94 26.21
CA ALA A 536 -31.84 -82.75 25.40
C ALA A 536 -31.65 -83.06 23.92
N THR A 537 -32.44 -82.37 23.10
CA THR A 537 -32.23 -82.28 21.66
C THR A 537 -31.70 -80.89 21.38
N VAL A 538 -30.58 -80.81 20.70
CA VAL A 538 -29.88 -79.55 20.40
C VAL A 538 -29.86 -79.35 18.89
N ASP A 539 -30.17 -78.13 18.47
CA ASP A 539 -30.03 -77.68 17.09
C ASP A 539 -28.72 -76.90 16.97
N VAL A 540 -27.91 -77.28 15.99
CA VAL A 540 -26.56 -76.76 15.79
C VAL A 540 -26.40 -76.34 14.34
N VAL A 541 -25.92 -75.12 14.13
CA VAL A 541 -25.43 -74.68 12.81
C VAL A 541 -23.91 -74.60 12.92
N SER A 542 -23.20 -75.38 12.10
CA SER A 542 -21.74 -75.39 12.03
C SER A 542 -21.31 -75.19 10.58
N VAL A 543 -20.61 -74.09 10.32
CA VAL A 543 -20.16 -73.62 9.00
C VAL A 543 -21.32 -73.60 7.99
N GLY A 544 -22.46 -73.06 8.43
CA GLY A 544 -23.68 -72.94 7.60
C GLY A 544 -24.47 -74.23 7.39
N VAL A 545 -24.07 -75.36 8.00
CA VAL A 545 -24.79 -76.63 7.91
C VAL A 545 -25.61 -76.86 9.19
N PRO A 546 -26.95 -76.88 9.11
CA PRO A 546 -27.80 -77.20 10.26
C PRO A 546 -27.82 -78.71 10.53
N SER A 547 -27.83 -79.08 11.81
CA SER A 547 -27.95 -80.45 12.29
C SER A 547 -28.66 -80.50 13.64
N THR A 548 -29.31 -81.62 13.93
CA THR A 548 -29.99 -81.86 15.21
C THR A 548 -29.38 -83.08 15.87
N LEU A 549 -28.98 -82.95 17.14
CA LEU A 549 -28.36 -84.02 17.92
C LEU A 549 -29.19 -84.27 19.18
N THR A 550 -29.46 -85.53 19.50
CA THR A 550 -30.12 -85.92 20.75
C THR A 550 -29.12 -86.58 21.69
N GLY A 551 -29.04 -86.11 22.92
CA GLY A 551 -28.04 -86.54 23.88
C GLY A 551 -28.34 -86.05 25.28
N THR A 552 -27.28 -85.85 26.07
CA THR A 552 -27.38 -85.39 27.45
C THR A 552 -26.69 -84.05 27.63
N ILE A 553 -27.33 -83.12 28.33
CA ILE A 553 -26.80 -81.78 28.63
C ILE A 553 -26.64 -81.56 30.15
N ASN A 554 -25.62 -80.80 30.51
CA ASN A 554 -25.37 -80.33 31.86
C ASN A 554 -25.03 -78.83 31.80
N VAL A 555 -25.57 -78.05 32.73
CA VAL A 555 -25.38 -76.61 32.86
C VAL A 555 -24.87 -76.32 34.26
N THR A 556 -23.96 -75.38 34.42
CA THR A 556 -23.53 -74.86 35.73
C THR A 556 -23.29 -73.37 35.59
N ALA A 557 -23.84 -72.54 36.47
CA ALA A 557 -23.35 -71.20 36.72
C ALA A 557 -23.49 -70.89 38.21
N VAL A 558 -22.42 -70.43 38.83
CA VAL A 558 -22.39 -70.17 40.26
C VAL A 558 -22.08 -68.70 40.47
N GLN A 559 -22.94 -68.01 41.23
CA GLN A 559 -22.67 -66.66 41.72
C GLN A 559 -22.07 -66.75 43.13
N CYS A 560 -20.98 -66.02 43.39
CA CYS A 560 -20.40 -65.94 44.73
C CYS A 560 -21.30 -65.09 45.66
N PHE A 561 -21.63 -65.62 46.85
CA PHE A 561 -22.29 -64.84 47.91
C PHE A 561 -21.26 -64.37 48.95
N SER A 562 -21.46 -63.18 49.52
CA SER A 562 -20.57 -62.51 50.47
C SER A 562 -20.32 -63.23 51.81
N ALA A 563 -20.90 -64.41 52.04
CA ALA A 563 -20.79 -65.16 53.30
C ALA A 563 -19.91 -66.43 53.24
N SER A 564 -19.15 -66.69 52.17
CA SER A 564 -18.17 -67.80 52.15
C SER A 564 -16.75 -67.32 51.83
N ALA A 565 -15.79 -67.66 52.70
CA ALA A 565 -14.44 -67.08 52.75
C ALA A 565 -13.46 -67.54 51.64
N MET A 566 -13.93 -68.21 50.58
CA MET A 566 -13.09 -68.67 49.46
C MET A 566 -13.82 -68.60 48.12
N CYS A 567 -14.42 -67.46 47.79
CA CYS A 567 -15.00 -67.23 46.47
C CYS A 567 -14.49 -65.90 45.90
N ASN A 568 -13.98 -65.91 44.67
CA ASN A 568 -13.42 -64.75 44.00
C ASN A 568 -14.49 -64.12 43.09
N PRO A 569 -15.00 -62.91 43.39
CA PRO A 569 -15.96 -62.20 42.53
C PRO A 569 -15.43 -61.87 41.12
N ALA A 570 -14.13 -62.03 40.87
CA ALA A 570 -13.56 -61.93 39.53
C ALA A 570 -13.71 -63.22 38.69
N VAL A 571 -14.31 -64.29 39.24
CA VAL A 571 -14.50 -65.60 38.58
C VAL A 571 -15.98 -66.01 38.62
N ASP A 572 -16.82 -65.27 37.90
CA ASP A 572 -18.21 -65.67 37.61
C ASP A 572 -18.25 -66.61 36.40
N ASN A 573 -17.90 -67.87 36.64
CA ASN A 573 -17.84 -68.90 35.61
C ASN A 573 -19.17 -69.62 35.42
N PHE A 574 -19.55 -69.82 34.16
CA PHE A 574 -20.55 -70.81 33.77
C PHE A 574 -19.96 -71.84 32.80
N ASN A 575 -20.55 -73.04 32.80
CA ASN A 575 -20.25 -74.07 31.83
C ASN A 575 -21.53 -74.75 31.33
N VAL A 576 -21.57 -75.08 30.05
CA VAL A 576 -22.58 -75.94 29.44
C VAL A 576 -21.87 -77.06 28.71
N SER A 577 -22.21 -78.32 29.00
CA SER A 577 -21.62 -79.49 28.33
C SER A 577 -22.72 -80.37 27.76
N PHE A 578 -22.66 -80.64 26.46
CA PHE A 578 -23.55 -81.54 25.74
C PHE A 578 -22.77 -82.70 25.12
N GLY A 579 -23.30 -83.91 25.24
CA GLY A 579 -22.74 -85.12 24.63
C GLY A 579 -23.81 -85.98 23.94
N SER A 580 -23.50 -86.49 22.75
CA SER A 580 -24.38 -87.36 21.96
C SER A 580 -23.55 -88.35 21.14
N GLY A 581 -23.49 -89.63 21.55
CA GLY A 581 -22.94 -90.72 20.72
C GLY A 581 -21.52 -90.50 20.17
N GLY A 582 -20.65 -89.77 20.88
CA GLY A 582 -19.28 -89.41 20.44
C GLY A 582 -19.12 -87.96 19.97
N ASN A 583 -20.22 -87.24 19.75
CA ASN A 583 -20.24 -85.80 19.54
C ASN A 583 -20.25 -85.05 20.88
N THR A 584 -19.47 -83.99 20.99
CA THR A 584 -19.30 -83.17 22.20
C THR A 584 -19.32 -81.68 21.86
N ILE A 585 -20.04 -80.90 22.66
CA ILE A 585 -20.07 -79.44 22.61
C ILE A 585 -20.00 -78.93 24.04
N ASN A 586 -18.92 -78.25 24.39
CA ASN A 586 -18.72 -77.72 25.72
C ASN A 586 -18.38 -76.23 25.66
N PHE A 587 -19.25 -75.41 26.23
CA PHE A 587 -18.99 -74.01 26.53
C PHE A 587 -18.38 -73.96 27.92
N ILE A 588 -17.08 -73.67 27.99
CA ILE A 588 -16.32 -73.67 29.25
C ILE A 588 -15.72 -72.30 29.50
N THR A 589 -15.33 -72.04 30.76
CA THR A 589 -14.73 -70.76 31.17
C THR A 589 -15.61 -69.56 30.80
N GLY A 590 -16.93 -69.74 30.93
CA GLY A 590 -17.90 -68.72 30.55
C GLY A 590 -17.86 -67.52 31.48
N ARG A 591 -17.53 -66.34 30.96
CA ARG A 591 -17.53 -65.07 31.71
C ARG A 591 -18.84 -64.33 31.49
N ARG A 592 -19.54 -64.08 32.58
CA ARG A 592 -20.83 -63.36 32.57
C ARG A 592 -20.72 -61.91 32.11
N ILE A 593 -21.70 -61.45 31.34
CA ILE A 593 -21.92 -60.05 30.94
C ILE A 593 -23.13 -59.49 31.70
N GLU A 594 -24.21 -60.25 31.83
CA GLU A 594 -25.49 -59.78 32.34
C GLU A 594 -26.19 -60.88 33.15
N ILE A 595 -26.94 -60.45 34.18
CA ILE A 595 -27.88 -61.28 34.94
C ILE A 595 -29.23 -60.59 34.96
N GLU A 596 -30.27 -61.39 34.88
CA GLU A 596 -31.61 -60.98 35.28
C GLU A 596 -32.25 -62.10 36.11
N CYS A 597 -33.01 -61.72 37.15
CA CYS A 597 -33.89 -62.64 37.87
C CYS A 597 -35.28 -62.02 38.01
N ASP A 598 -36.32 -62.85 38.03
CA ASP A 598 -37.68 -62.43 38.37
C ASP A 598 -38.21 -63.35 39.49
N GLY A 599 -38.31 -62.77 40.68
CA GLY A 599 -38.57 -63.47 41.94
C GLY A 599 -37.68 -64.69 42.13
N ASN A 600 -38.28 -65.78 42.61
CA ASN A 600 -37.57 -67.03 42.91
C ASN A 600 -37.77 -68.10 41.82
N THR A 601 -38.33 -67.70 40.67
CA THR A 601 -38.77 -68.63 39.62
C THR A 601 -38.03 -68.46 38.31
N PHE A 602 -37.43 -67.31 38.03
CA PHE A 602 -36.75 -67.07 36.75
C PHE A 602 -35.34 -66.53 36.95
N ALA A 603 -34.39 -67.08 36.20
CA ALA A 603 -33.03 -66.55 36.09
C ALA A 603 -32.54 -66.61 34.65
N ARG A 604 -31.91 -65.52 34.19
CA ARG A 604 -31.17 -65.42 32.94
C ARG A 604 -29.72 -65.08 33.22
N VAL A 605 -28.83 -65.86 32.61
CA VAL A 605 -27.38 -65.62 32.59
C VAL A 605 -26.96 -65.44 31.16
N ARG A 606 -26.33 -64.31 30.85
CA ARG A 606 -25.75 -64.04 29.54
C ARG A 606 -24.27 -63.73 29.68
N GLY A 607 -23.44 -64.30 28.82
CA GLY A 607 -21.99 -64.09 28.87
C GLY A 607 -21.23 -64.71 27.71
N MET A 608 -19.90 -64.58 27.72
CA MET A 608 -19.01 -65.11 26.70
C MET A 608 -18.32 -66.39 27.19
N ALA A 609 -18.41 -67.49 26.45
CA ALA A 609 -17.74 -68.74 26.78
C ALA A 609 -16.89 -69.26 25.62
N ARG A 610 -15.80 -69.95 25.96
CA ARG A 610 -14.99 -70.64 24.96
C ARG A 610 -15.63 -71.98 24.65
N VAL A 611 -15.90 -72.25 23.37
CA VAL A 611 -16.38 -73.57 22.96
C VAL A 611 -15.21 -74.53 22.76
N THR A 612 -15.44 -75.79 23.15
CA THR A 612 -14.57 -76.94 22.92
C THR A 612 -15.41 -78.15 22.54
N GLY A 613 -14.80 -79.18 21.95
CA GLY A 613 -15.50 -80.35 21.42
C GLY A 613 -15.22 -80.54 19.94
N ASN A 614 -16.06 -81.32 19.26
CA ASN A 614 -15.83 -81.76 17.87
C ASN A 614 -16.95 -81.40 16.89
N VAL A 615 -18.01 -80.70 17.33
CA VAL A 615 -19.14 -80.32 16.45
C VAL A 615 -19.08 -78.86 16.00
N LEU A 616 -18.80 -77.95 16.93
CA LEU A 616 -18.69 -76.51 16.65
C LEU A 616 -17.22 -76.10 16.49
N PRO A 617 -16.91 -75.12 15.62
CA PRO A 617 -15.56 -74.60 15.49
C PRO A 617 -15.12 -73.95 16.80
N GLY A 618 -13.85 -74.14 17.15
CA GLY A 618 -13.28 -73.54 18.35
C GLY A 618 -13.31 -72.01 18.28
N GLY A 619 -13.75 -71.36 19.36
CA GLY A 619 -13.94 -69.91 19.39
C GLY A 619 -14.60 -69.43 20.67
N ILE A 620 -14.93 -68.14 20.71
CA ILE A 620 -15.70 -67.53 21.79
C ILE A 620 -17.13 -67.35 21.28
N TYR A 621 -18.08 -67.82 22.06
CA TYR A 621 -19.51 -67.72 21.79
C TYR A 621 -20.14 -66.85 22.86
N GLU A 622 -21.06 -65.99 22.45
CA GLU A 622 -22.03 -65.45 23.38
C GLU A 622 -23.02 -66.56 23.71
N VAL A 623 -23.24 -66.81 25.00
CA VAL A 623 -24.12 -67.84 25.54
C VAL A 623 -25.14 -67.19 26.46
N THR A 624 -26.41 -67.51 26.23
CA THR A 624 -27.53 -67.15 27.08
C THR A 624 -28.16 -68.42 27.62
N ILE A 625 -28.25 -68.50 28.95
CA ILE A 625 -28.89 -69.58 29.70
C ILE A 625 -30.09 -68.97 30.41
N THR A 626 -31.27 -69.52 30.21
CA THR A 626 -32.46 -69.19 31.00
C THR A 626 -32.96 -70.42 31.74
N CYS A 627 -33.33 -70.24 33.00
CA CYS A 627 -34.02 -71.25 33.82
C CYS A 627 -35.32 -70.63 34.32
N ASP A 628 -36.44 -71.28 33.98
CA ASP A 628 -37.79 -70.91 34.41
C ASP A 628 -38.38 -72.08 35.21
N ILE A 629 -38.56 -71.90 36.51
CA ILE A 629 -39.05 -72.90 37.45
C ILE A 629 -40.58 -72.89 37.43
N GLY A 630 -41.15 -73.94 36.84
CA GLY A 630 -42.59 -74.19 36.84
C GLY A 630 -43.08 -74.86 38.13
N THR A 631 -44.34 -75.29 38.11
CA THR A 631 -44.96 -75.98 39.25
C THR A 631 -44.43 -77.41 39.40
N GLY A 632 -44.24 -77.87 40.64
CA GLY A 632 -43.84 -79.25 40.93
C GLY A 632 -42.34 -79.56 40.80
N GLY A 633 -41.47 -78.55 40.85
CA GLY A 633 -40.01 -78.74 40.87
C GLY A 633 -39.40 -79.03 39.50
N LEU A 634 -40.13 -78.80 38.41
CA LEU A 634 -39.65 -78.95 37.04
C LEU A 634 -39.33 -77.58 36.46
N ALA A 635 -38.11 -77.40 35.95
CA ALA A 635 -37.68 -76.18 35.29
C ALA A 635 -37.55 -76.36 33.78
N THR A 636 -37.94 -75.33 33.03
CA THR A 636 -37.67 -75.18 31.61
C THR A 636 -36.34 -74.46 31.43
N TRP A 637 -35.43 -75.10 30.73
CA TRP A 637 -34.10 -74.59 30.44
C TRP A 637 -34.02 -74.23 28.97
N THR A 638 -33.49 -73.05 28.67
CA THR A 638 -33.12 -72.68 27.30
C THR A 638 -31.66 -72.28 27.31
N VAL A 639 -30.89 -72.84 26.37
CA VAL A 639 -29.50 -72.45 26.16
C VAL A 639 -29.33 -72.09 24.70
N ASN A 640 -28.93 -70.85 24.45
CA ASN A 640 -28.60 -70.35 23.13
C ASN A 640 -27.15 -69.91 23.12
N ALA A 641 -26.40 -70.24 22.08
CA ALA A 641 -25.06 -69.74 21.86
C ALA A 641 -24.82 -69.38 20.39
N THR A 642 -24.08 -68.30 20.15
CA THR A 642 -23.70 -67.84 18.81
C THR A 642 -22.31 -67.21 18.82
N ASP A 643 -21.54 -67.39 17.75
CA ASP A 643 -20.27 -66.68 17.52
C ASP A 643 -20.45 -65.45 16.62
N PHE A 644 -21.70 -65.08 16.31
CA PHE A 644 -22.07 -64.03 15.37
C PHE A 644 -21.53 -64.19 13.94
N SER A 645 -20.92 -65.33 13.65
CA SER A 645 -20.27 -65.64 12.36
C SER A 645 -20.98 -66.78 11.62
N GLY A 646 -22.20 -67.09 12.04
CA GLY A 646 -23.06 -68.10 11.43
C GLY A 646 -23.00 -69.48 12.09
N ASN A 647 -22.28 -69.64 13.20
CA ASN A 647 -22.32 -70.86 13.99
C ASN A 647 -23.18 -70.68 15.25
N SER A 648 -24.06 -71.63 15.52
CA SER A 648 -24.97 -71.53 16.66
C SER A 648 -25.27 -72.86 17.31
N PHE A 649 -25.63 -72.80 18.59
CA PHE A 649 -26.19 -73.89 19.39
C PHE A 649 -27.47 -73.38 20.02
N SER A 650 -28.56 -74.14 19.93
CA SER A 650 -29.81 -73.81 20.60
C SER A 650 -30.44 -75.08 21.12
N THR A 651 -30.99 -75.01 22.33
CA THR A 651 -31.78 -76.09 22.90
C THR A 651 -32.76 -75.56 23.92
N SER A 652 -33.90 -76.25 24.02
CA SER A 652 -34.82 -76.10 25.13
C SER A 652 -35.16 -77.49 25.67
N PHE A 653 -35.05 -77.67 26.98
CA PHE A 653 -35.30 -78.94 27.64
C PHE A 653 -35.91 -78.72 29.03
N MET A 654 -36.61 -79.74 29.52
CA MET A 654 -37.16 -79.72 30.87
C MET A 654 -36.36 -80.65 31.77
N ALA A 655 -36.08 -80.19 32.98
CA ALA A 655 -35.39 -81.00 33.97
C ALA A 655 -35.79 -80.61 35.38
N GLN A 656 -35.72 -81.59 36.29
CA GLN A 656 -36.02 -81.37 37.71
C GLN A 656 -34.97 -80.43 38.31
N ILE A 657 -35.42 -79.46 39.10
CA ILE A 657 -34.53 -78.62 39.90
C ILE A 657 -33.80 -79.50 40.91
N ASN A 658 -32.57 -79.13 41.26
CA ASN A 658 -31.75 -79.86 42.21
C ASN A 658 -31.24 -78.91 43.31
N PRO A 659 -30.55 -79.38 44.35
CA PRO A 659 -30.02 -78.52 45.40
C PRO A 659 -29.00 -77.46 44.93
N ALA A 660 -28.52 -77.53 43.68
CA ALA A 660 -27.70 -76.50 43.06
C ALA A 660 -28.53 -75.43 42.33
N THR A 661 -29.85 -75.60 42.20
CA THR A 661 -30.79 -74.61 41.68
C THR A 661 -31.34 -73.76 42.83
N PHE A 662 -30.93 -72.50 42.88
CA PHE A 662 -31.41 -71.49 43.82
C PHE A 662 -31.58 -70.17 43.06
N ILE A 663 -32.72 -69.53 43.17
CA ILE A 663 -32.99 -68.18 42.65
C ILE A 663 -33.69 -67.47 43.80
N GLY A 664 -33.14 -66.34 44.24
CA GLY A 664 -33.63 -65.64 45.42
C GLY A 664 -33.28 -64.16 45.45
N ASP A 665 -34.00 -63.44 46.31
CA ASP A 665 -33.74 -62.04 46.59
C ASP A 665 -32.53 -61.86 47.52
N CYS A 666 -32.08 -60.62 47.73
CA CYS A 666 -30.84 -60.37 48.47
C CYS A 666 -30.89 -60.77 49.97
N GLN A 667 -32.06 -61.04 50.54
CA GLN A 667 -32.23 -61.57 51.90
C GLN A 667 -32.38 -63.10 51.95
N ASP A 668 -32.59 -63.75 50.81
CA ASP A 668 -32.78 -65.18 50.75
C ASP A 668 -31.44 -65.91 50.92
N VAL A 669 -31.49 -67.04 51.63
CA VAL A 669 -30.34 -67.92 51.89
C VAL A 669 -30.59 -69.24 51.14
N PRO A 670 -29.62 -69.72 50.34
CA PRO A 670 -29.70 -70.98 49.62
C PRO A 670 -29.94 -72.21 50.49
#